data_AF-A0A939YN72-F1
#
_entry.id   AF-A0A939YN72-F1
#
_cell.length_a   1.000
_cell.length_b   1.000
_cell.length_c   1.000
_cell.angle_alpha   90.00
_cell.angle_beta   90.00
_cell.angle_gamma   90.00
#
_symmetry.space_group_name_H-M   'P 1'
#
loop_
_entity.id
_entity.type
_entity.pdbx_description
1 polymer ?
#
loop_
_entity_poly.entity_id
_entity_poly.type
_entity_poly.pdbx_seq_one_letter_code
_entity_poly.pdbx_strand_id
1 'polypeptide(L)'
;MRNHPFLRMISAAAALSVSLGSAAVFPQSPLTAGAAEDMHIEDFRLSDITMLDEYCTNAFSKEAEYLLSFDTNKLLAGFRENAGLNTYGAKRYGGWENTNIAGHAVGHYLTAIAQAYQNPSVTADQRSDLEKRMKDMISALLDCQKNSKGKPGLIWAASHPAGTSVEVQFDNIEQGKSNIINEAWVPWYTMHKILAGIIDIYHATGDENAKTLASNLGDWVYNRCKSWDSRKHSTVLSIEYGGMNDCLYDLYMITGKAEHAEAAHFFDETNLHEAVLKGGANVLNGKHANTTIPKFLGALKRYIALNGKTLNGETVDASKYLQYAEAFWDMVTTHHTYITGGNSEWEHFGMDDVLDKERTNCNCETCNSYNMLKLSRELYKITGDSKYMDFYEETYYNSILSSQNPETGMTTYFQPMATGYFKVYSSPFDHFWCCTGSGMESFTKLGDTIYMHRDDTLFVNLYQSSLLNWEDNGMKITQNSSIPEGDTAEFTIDGSGHADIRFRIPDWKAGNVTVKLNGEKYAYKTVDGYAQVEEDFSAGDKISVTIPETVKGYPLPDKNTVYGFKYGPVVLSAELGKQDMTTGSTGMWVTIPKEAVSPDQNITITETGVSVAEFMADLEDYLVRDGDSMRFKLEGTTANLTFTPHYRQYQQRYGIYWNFISNGSSSGERPPRAKSTTIDTVQPGYGQYENDNLHNMDEKDSQGITDDSTYRYAKPGGYFSYRMAVDPEAAYTTLTVTLRKADNGKTLRIAAGDTILYAGTLDYTGRKDTYDKVLIIPDEVMDSYVKHITADGEEYDVIDITFSADNDEESAKVCDFIYTRALKPLYEYDESIAYFVDCGDHDTYTLSGQDKLGYYNSVTEQLYGEDPVTGAVWGLIDDPTDQYNGSSKSSGIYTANTWCDEYNTADGRDKSASYRYTKNQYENDIARNLHYGFSLPSGKYSVEMCFSDPWNCSTKPSVYTGYGTASQKAVAENCVADGKTVSKGEAVVDKSGQLTLDIVSEDKAININYIIIRPIEVDPLPKVEASAPAKGGIKGDANCDGKVNVADAVAILQYIANQTKYPLSDEGLINAEVDGEAGITGSDAVIIQKIDAGVITIEELS
;
A
#
# COMPACT_ATOMS: atom_id res chain seq x y z
N MET A 1 15.28 -55.94 28.97
CA MET A 1 16.63 -56.56 28.98
C MET A 1 17.64 -55.42 29.06
N ARG A 2 18.07 -55.04 30.28
CA ARG A 2 19.44 -55.23 30.81
C ARG A 2 20.56 -54.68 29.89
N ASN A 3 21.08 -53.47 30.14
CA ASN A 3 22.21 -53.21 31.06
C ASN A 3 22.67 -51.73 31.04
N HIS A 4 22.73 -51.14 32.23
CA HIS A 4 23.57 -49.99 32.66
C HIS A 4 25.03 -50.47 32.87
N PRO A 5 26.11 -49.63 32.92
CA PRO A 5 26.35 -48.75 34.09
C PRO A 5 27.22 -47.46 33.96
N PHE A 6 26.87 -46.48 34.82
CA PHE A 6 27.69 -45.71 35.78
C PHE A 6 28.40 -44.37 35.46
N LEU A 7 27.98 -43.40 36.28
CA LEU A 7 28.59 -42.18 36.83
C LEU A 7 30.11 -42.19 37.11
N ARG A 8 30.72 -41.00 37.00
CA ARG A 8 31.48 -40.35 38.11
C ARG A 8 31.70 -38.84 37.88
N MET A 9 31.27 -38.04 38.86
CA MET A 9 31.68 -36.64 39.07
C MET A 9 33.14 -36.56 39.55
N ILE A 10 33.93 -35.60 39.06
CA ILE A 10 34.92 -34.80 39.82
C ILE A 10 34.98 -33.39 39.20
N SER A 11 34.87 -32.40 40.07
CA SER A 11 34.93 -30.95 39.87
C SER A 11 36.38 -30.42 39.90
N ALA A 12 36.71 -29.41 39.08
CA ALA A 12 37.70 -28.36 39.40
C ALA A 12 37.65 -27.17 38.41
N ALA A 13 37.33 -26.02 38.99
CA ALA A 13 37.34 -24.62 38.57
C ALA A 13 38.29 -24.09 37.45
N ALA A 14 37.68 -23.14 36.70
CA ALA A 14 38.14 -21.79 36.34
C ALA A 14 39.22 -21.57 35.26
N ALA A 15 38.81 -20.89 34.17
CA ALA A 15 39.48 -19.68 33.66
C ALA A 15 38.56 -18.90 32.70
N LEU A 16 38.65 -17.57 32.80
CA LEU A 16 37.89 -16.51 32.15
C LEU A 16 37.62 -16.69 30.64
N SER A 17 36.41 -16.33 30.22
CA SER A 17 36.14 -15.79 28.89
C SER A 17 35.15 -14.64 28.98
N VAL A 18 35.57 -13.51 28.42
CA VAL A 18 34.95 -12.20 28.32
C VAL A 18 33.54 -12.30 27.73
N SER A 19 32.56 -11.69 28.40
CA SER A 19 31.19 -11.50 27.92
C SER A 19 31.14 -10.32 26.93
N LEU A 20 30.81 -10.60 25.68
CA LEU A 20 30.37 -9.61 24.69
C LEU A 20 28.96 -9.97 24.23
N GLY A 21 28.05 -9.02 24.41
CA GLY A 21 26.88 -8.80 23.54
C GLY A 21 25.74 -9.82 23.62
N SER A 22 24.90 -9.70 24.65
CA SER A 22 23.51 -10.14 24.58
C SER A 22 22.73 -9.24 23.62
N ALA A 23 22.47 -9.72 22.39
CA ALA A 23 21.31 -9.28 21.64
C ALA A 23 20.08 -9.56 22.50
N ALA A 24 19.16 -8.60 22.60
CA ALA A 24 17.88 -8.78 23.26
C ALA A 24 17.09 -9.86 22.51
N VAL A 25 17.24 -11.11 22.95
CA VAL A 25 16.34 -12.19 22.62
C VAL A 25 15.07 -11.87 23.41
N PHE A 26 14.06 -11.33 22.72
CA PHE A 26 12.70 -11.31 23.24
C PHE A 26 12.36 -12.74 23.71
N PRO A 27 11.88 -12.94 24.94
CA PRO A 27 11.46 -14.27 25.36
C PRO A 27 10.28 -14.69 24.49
N GLN A 28 10.54 -15.51 23.47
CA GLN A 28 9.53 -16.35 22.86
C GLN A 28 9.01 -17.30 23.94
N SER A 29 7.91 -16.92 24.56
CA SER A 29 7.10 -17.87 25.31
C SER A 29 6.66 -18.96 24.32
N PRO A 30 6.88 -20.25 24.63
CA PRO A 30 6.35 -21.31 23.77
C PRO A 30 4.82 -21.17 23.75
N LEU A 31 4.25 -21.07 22.55
CA LEU A 31 2.81 -21.20 22.27
C LEU A 31 2.32 -22.51 22.90
N THR A 32 1.82 -22.40 24.12
CA THR A 32 1.08 -23.46 24.78
C THR A 32 -0.36 -23.26 24.36
N ALA A 33 -0.78 -24.02 23.35
CA ALA A 33 -2.16 -24.11 22.90
C ALA A 33 -3.03 -24.71 24.02
N GLY A 34 -3.41 -23.88 24.98
CA GLY A 34 -4.66 -24.02 25.74
C GLY A 34 -5.54 -22.86 25.30
N ALA A 35 -6.75 -23.15 24.81
CA ALA A 35 -7.73 -22.09 24.58
C ALA A 35 -7.90 -21.33 25.90
N ALA A 36 -7.58 -20.05 25.91
CA ALA A 36 -7.87 -19.19 27.06
C ALA A 36 -9.38 -19.29 27.34
N GLU A 37 -9.75 -19.44 28.61
CA GLU A 37 -11.15 -19.36 29.02
C GLU A 37 -11.62 -17.93 28.72
N ASP A 38 -12.73 -17.77 27.99
CA ASP A 38 -13.25 -16.47 27.56
C ASP A 38 -13.44 -15.57 28.78
N MET A 39 -12.77 -14.41 28.77
CA MET A 39 -12.78 -13.52 29.92
C MET A 39 -14.14 -12.87 30.16
N HIS A 40 -15.04 -12.88 29.18
CA HIS A 40 -16.39 -12.32 29.27
C HIS A 40 -16.39 -10.85 29.74
N ILE A 41 -15.48 -10.05 29.18
CA ILE A 41 -15.46 -8.61 29.43
C ILE A 41 -16.51 -7.95 28.53
N GLU A 42 -17.31 -7.08 29.12
CA GLU A 42 -18.44 -6.40 28.51
C GLU A 42 -18.21 -4.89 28.38
N ASP A 43 -18.95 -4.32 27.43
CA ASP A 43 -18.94 -2.91 27.12
C ASP A 43 -19.93 -2.16 28.01
N PHE A 44 -19.53 -0.99 28.51
CA PHE A 44 -20.52 -0.01 28.95
C PHE A 44 -21.28 0.56 27.75
N ARG A 45 -22.51 1.01 27.97
CA ARG A 45 -23.24 1.74 26.92
C ARG A 45 -22.53 3.08 26.69
N LEU A 46 -22.58 3.59 25.45
CA LEU A 46 -22.06 4.93 25.15
C LEU A 46 -22.68 6.03 26.04
N SER A 47 -23.94 5.85 26.45
CA SER A 47 -24.64 6.78 27.35
C SER A 47 -24.10 6.80 28.79
N ASP A 48 -23.36 5.76 29.20
CA ASP A 48 -22.83 5.63 30.56
C ASP A 48 -21.52 6.39 30.75
N ILE A 49 -20.87 6.83 29.66
CA ILE A 49 -19.55 7.47 29.69
C ILE A 49 -19.65 8.89 29.13
N THR A 50 -19.40 9.90 29.96
CA THR A 50 -19.24 11.28 29.53
C THR A 50 -17.77 11.65 29.43
N MET A 51 -17.31 12.06 28.25
CA MET A 51 -15.98 12.63 28.06
C MET A 51 -15.90 14.01 28.72
N LEU A 52 -14.83 14.24 29.49
CA LEU A 52 -14.53 15.53 30.13
C LEU A 52 -13.22 16.16 29.62
N ASP A 53 -12.40 15.40 28.88
CA ASP A 53 -11.22 15.93 28.19
C ASP A 53 -11.62 17.00 27.15
N GLU A 54 -11.03 18.19 27.23
CA GLU A 54 -11.43 19.33 26.40
C GLU A 54 -11.18 19.09 24.91
N TYR A 55 -10.09 18.40 24.55
CA TYR A 55 -9.75 18.13 23.15
C TYR A 55 -10.74 17.14 22.54
N CYS A 56 -11.02 16.03 23.23
CA CYS A 56 -11.99 15.03 22.79
C CYS A 56 -13.42 15.58 22.78
N THR A 57 -13.78 16.44 23.74
CA THR A 57 -15.09 17.11 23.79
C THR A 57 -15.27 18.03 22.58
N ASN A 58 -14.25 18.82 22.23
CA ASN A 58 -14.27 19.65 21.02
C ASN A 58 -14.40 18.78 19.75
N ALA A 59 -13.61 17.70 19.65
CA ALA A 59 -13.63 16.79 18.51
C ALA A 59 -15.02 16.18 18.30
N PHE A 60 -15.66 15.70 19.37
CA PHE A 60 -17.05 15.23 19.34
C PHE A 60 -18.04 16.32 18.93
N SER A 61 -17.90 17.54 19.49
CA SER A 61 -18.80 18.66 19.15
C SER A 61 -18.77 18.99 17.66
N LYS A 62 -17.57 19.03 17.06
CA LYS A 62 -17.39 19.27 15.63
C LYS A 62 -18.03 18.18 14.77
N GLU A 63 -17.89 16.93 15.19
CA GLU A 63 -18.51 15.80 14.51
C GLU A 63 -20.04 15.85 14.60
N ALA A 64 -20.60 16.10 15.80
CA ALA A 64 -22.04 16.22 15.99
C ALA A 64 -22.65 17.37 15.15
N GLU A 65 -21.97 18.52 15.07
CA GLU A 65 -22.36 19.64 14.20
C GLU A 65 -22.34 19.23 12.71
N TYR A 66 -21.30 18.52 12.29
CA TYR A 66 -21.17 18.04 10.92
C TYR A 66 -22.30 17.05 10.55
N LEU A 67 -22.57 16.05 11.39
CA LEU A 67 -23.65 15.07 11.18
C LEU A 67 -25.04 15.72 11.09
N LEU A 68 -25.28 16.77 11.88
CA LEU A 68 -26.53 17.54 11.85
C LEU A 68 -26.64 18.50 10.66
N SER A 69 -25.54 18.77 9.96
CA SER A 69 -25.53 19.65 8.78
C SER A 69 -26.01 18.98 7.49
N PHE A 70 -26.06 17.64 7.46
CA PHE A 70 -26.49 16.89 6.28
C PHE A 70 -27.96 17.12 5.91
N ASP A 71 -28.24 17.12 4.61
CA ASP A 71 -29.59 17.09 4.05
C ASP A 71 -30.02 15.62 3.85
N THR A 72 -30.96 15.18 4.67
CA THR A 72 -31.55 13.84 4.62
C THR A 72 -32.11 13.48 3.23
N ASN A 73 -32.67 14.43 2.48
CA ASN A 73 -33.19 14.14 1.15
C ASN A 73 -32.08 13.89 0.13
N LYS A 74 -30.91 14.53 0.29
CA LYS A 74 -29.74 14.27 -0.56
C LYS A 74 -29.14 12.89 -0.27
N LEU A 75 -29.02 12.52 1.01
CA LEU A 75 -28.58 11.18 1.42
C LEU A 75 -29.49 10.07 0.86
N LEU A 76 -30.80 10.34 0.77
CA LEU A 76 -31.80 9.41 0.25
C LEU A 76 -31.99 9.48 -1.27
N ALA A 77 -31.36 10.43 -1.97
CA ALA A 77 -31.66 10.71 -3.37
C ALA A 77 -31.45 9.46 -4.25
N GLY A 78 -30.27 8.84 -4.16
CA GLY A 78 -29.96 7.66 -4.98
C GLY A 78 -30.83 6.44 -4.69
N PHE A 79 -31.15 6.20 -3.42
CA PHE A 79 -32.06 5.12 -3.02
C PHE A 79 -33.47 5.33 -3.59
N ARG A 80 -33.98 6.56 -3.54
CA ARG A 80 -35.30 6.90 -4.08
C ARG A 80 -35.36 6.81 -5.60
N GLU A 81 -34.32 7.28 -6.30
CA GLU A 81 -34.20 7.16 -7.74
C GLU A 81 -34.31 5.69 -8.19
N ASN A 82 -33.51 4.81 -7.59
CA ASN A 82 -33.49 3.39 -7.91
C ASN A 82 -34.79 2.66 -7.51
N ALA A 83 -35.53 3.16 -6.53
CA ALA A 83 -36.86 2.66 -6.17
C ALA A 83 -38.00 3.26 -7.03
N GLY A 84 -37.72 4.24 -7.90
CA GLY A 84 -38.73 4.97 -8.68
C GLY A 84 -39.61 5.87 -7.81
N LEU A 85 -39.08 6.39 -6.71
CA LEU A 85 -39.74 7.29 -5.77
C LEU A 85 -39.31 8.75 -5.99
N ASN A 86 -40.11 9.69 -5.48
CA ASN A 86 -39.84 11.12 -5.61
C ASN A 86 -38.64 11.53 -4.73
N THR A 87 -37.62 12.17 -5.32
CA THR A 87 -36.45 12.70 -4.61
C THR A 87 -36.72 14.05 -3.93
N TYR A 88 -37.91 14.63 -4.11
CA TYR A 88 -38.29 15.98 -3.69
C TYR A 88 -37.39 17.07 -4.27
N GLY A 89 -36.83 16.82 -5.46
CA GLY A 89 -35.90 17.75 -6.12
C GLY A 89 -34.48 17.72 -5.55
N ALA A 90 -34.21 16.86 -4.55
CA ALA A 90 -32.86 16.66 -4.05
C ALA A 90 -32.00 15.97 -5.11
N LYS A 91 -30.73 16.37 -5.16
CA LYS A 91 -29.67 15.73 -5.94
C LYS A 91 -28.74 15.01 -4.97
N ARG A 92 -28.11 13.94 -5.45
CA ARG A 92 -27.02 13.25 -4.74
C ARG A 92 -25.95 14.25 -4.31
N TYR A 93 -25.25 13.91 -3.23
CA TYR A 93 -24.04 14.62 -2.84
C TYR A 93 -22.93 14.45 -3.89
N GLY A 94 -21.91 15.32 -3.85
CA GLY A 94 -20.78 15.26 -4.78
C GLY A 94 -19.81 14.11 -4.46
N GLY A 95 -18.64 14.12 -5.10
CA GLY A 95 -17.60 13.12 -4.91
C GLY A 95 -18.10 11.69 -5.17
N TRP A 96 -17.65 10.75 -4.32
CA TRP A 96 -17.92 9.31 -4.47
C TRP A 96 -19.40 8.94 -4.35
N GLU A 97 -20.20 9.72 -3.61
CA GLU A 97 -21.65 9.51 -3.47
C GLU A 97 -22.45 9.80 -4.76
N ASN A 98 -21.79 10.26 -5.82
CA ASN A 98 -22.37 10.37 -7.16
C ASN A 98 -21.79 9.37 -8.17
N THR A 99 -21.13 8.31 -7.70
CA THR A 99 -20.47 7.29 -8.54
C THR A 99 -20.99 5.87 -8.22
N ASN A 100 -20.31 4.83 -8.71
CA ASN A 100 -20.72 3.43 -8.50
C ASN A 100 -20.62 2.94 -7.05
N ILE A 101 -19.90 3.63 -6.16
CA ILE A 101 -19.81 3.28 -4.73
C ILE A 101 -20.91 3.93 -3.86
N ALA A 102 -21.75 4.80 -4.44
CA ALA A 102 -22.71 5.61 -3.69
C ALA A 102 -23.63 4.78 -2.77
N GLY A 103 -23.91 5.34 -1.60
CA GLY A 103 -24.60 4.70 -0.48
C GLY A 103 -23.65 4.27 0.64
N HIS A 104 -22.34 4.16 0.38
CA HIS A 104 -21.37 3.73 1.38
C HIS A 104 -21.25 4.76 2.52
N ALA A 105 -21.17 6.06 2.19
CA ALA A 105 -21.06 7.11 3.20
C ALA A 105 -22.39 7.29 3.94
N VAL A 106 -23.52 7.01 3.28
CA VAL A 106 -24.83 6.96 3.93
C VAL A 106 -24.84 5.84 4.99
N GLY A 107 -24.29 4.67 4.68
CA GLY A 107 -24.12 3.58 5.66
C GLY A 107 -23.34 4.01 6.90
N HIS A 108 -22.16 4.59 6.70
CA HIS A 108 -21.35 5.17 7.79
C HIS A 108 -22.10 6.26 8.58
N TYR A 109 -22.83 7.13 7.88
CA TYR A 109 -23.63 8.17 8.51
C TYR A 109 -24.69 7.60 9.47
N LEU A 110 -25.34 6.50 9.10
CA LEU A 110 -26.33 5.84 9.97
C LEU A 110 -25.69 5.32 11.27
N THR A 111 -24.50 4.71 11.18
CA THR A 111 -23.72 4.32 12.36
C THR A 111 -23.35 5.53 13.22
N ALA A 112 -22.80 6.58 12.61
CA ALA A 112 -22.35 7.77 13.33
C ALA A 112 -23.49 8.51 14.04
N ILE A 113 -24.67 8.66 13.42
CA ILE A 113 -25.82 9.29 14.10
C ILE A 113 -26.39 8.40 15.21
N ALA A 114 -26.31 7.08 15.08
CA ALA A 114 -26.71 6.15 16.14
C ALA A 114 -25.77 6.24 17.36
N GLN A 115 -24.47 6.42 17.12
CA GLN A 115 -23.47 6.64 18.18
C GLN A 115 -23.65 8.03 18.83
N ALA A 116 -23.76 9.09 18.01
CA ALA A 116 -23.99 10.45 18.49
C ALA A 116 -25.31 10.58 19.29
N TYR A 117 -26.37 9.86 18.88
CA TYR A 117 -27.64 9.84 19.60
C TYR A 117 -27.51 9.27 21.00
N GLN A 118 -26.60 8.31 21.24
CA GLN A 118 -26.38 7.71 22.55
C GLN A 118 -25.47 8.56 23.43
N ASN A 119 -24.51 9.27 22.82
CA ASN A 119 -23.49 10.05 23.53
C ASN A 119 -24.13 11.05 24.52
N PRO A 120 -23.73 11.08 25.80
CA PRO A 120 -24.36 11.92 26.82
C PRO A 120 -24.08 13.42 26.63
N SER A 121 -23.07 13.80 25.84
CA SER A 121 -22.67 15.19 25.65
C SER A 121 -23.54 15.96 24.64
N VAL A 122 -24.42 15.29 23.87
CA VAL A 122 -25.37 16.01 23.01
C VAL A 122 -26.48 16.68 23.83
N THR A 123 -26.87 17.88 23.40
CA THR A 123 -28.04 18.57 23.97
C THR A 123 -29.34 17.82 23.69
N ALA A 124 -30.39 18.13 24.44
CA ALA A 124 -31.71 17.53 24.21
C ALA A 124 -32.26 17.82 22.80
N ASP A 125 -32.03 19.02 22.27
CA ASP A 125 -32.46 19.40 20.92
C ASP A 125 -31.69 18.61 19.85
N GLN A 126 -30.35 18.52 19.98
CA GLN A 126 -29.53 17.70 19.08
C GLN A 126 -29.95 16.23 19.13
N ARG A 127 -30.21 15.68 20.31
CA ARG A 127 -30.68 14.29 20.47
C ARG A 127 -32.02 14.07 19.76
N SER A 128 -32.96 15.00 19.91
CA SER A 128 -34.25 14.98 19.22
C SER A 128 -34.08 15.05 17.70
N ASP A 129 -33.18 15.89 17.20
CA ASP A 129 -32.91 16.02 15.76
C ASP A 129 -32.23 14.75 15.19
N LEU A 130 -31.27 14.17 15.91
CA LEU A 130 -30.64 12.89 15.55
C LEU A 130 -31.68 11.76 15.52
N GLU A 131 -32.54 11.66 16.54
CA GLU A 131 -33.62 10.67 16.58
C GLU A 131 -34.58 10.80 15.40
N LYS A 132 -34.97 12.05 15.09
CA LYS A 132 -35.84 12.34 13.95
C LYS A 132 -35.17 11.93 12.63
N ARG A 133 -33.88 12.25 12.45
CA ARG A 133 -33.10 11.87 11.26
C ARG A 133 -33.02 10.35 11.10
N MET A 134 -32.71 9.61 12.16
CA MET A 134 -32.70 8.14 12.14
C MET A 134 -34.06 7.58 11.69
N LYS A 135 -35.16 8.03 12.31
CA LYS A 135 -36.52 7.59 11.97
C LYS A 135 -36.88 7.91 10.53
N ASP A 136 -36.58 9.13 10.06
CA ASP A 136 -36.86 9.56 8.69
C ASP A 136 -36.04 8.73 7.68
N MET A 137 -34.77 8.45 7.96
CA MET A 137 -33.90 7.62 7.13
C MET A 137 -34.42 6.18 7.05
N ILE A 138 -34.68 5.52 8.19
CA ILE A 138 -35.19 4.14 8.24
C ILE A 138 -36.54 4.02 7.54
N SER A 139 -37.48 4.93 7.81
CA SER A 139 -38.79 4.92 7.16
C SER A 139 -38.66 5.08 5.64
N ALA A 140 -37.83 6.01 5.17
CA ALA A 140 -37.65 6.24 3.74
C ALA A 140 -36.93 5.09 3.04
N LEU A 141 -35.90 4.49 3.67
CA LEU A 141 -35.21 3.32 3.14
C LEU A 141 -36.14 2.10 3.10
N LEU A 142 -36.99 1.91 4.10
CA LEU A 142 -38.01 0.87 4.09
C LEU A 142 -39.02 1.06 2.96
N ASP A 143 -39.43 2.30 2.68
CA ASP A 143 -40.28 2.61 1.53
C ASP A 143 -39.55 2.37 0.20
N CYS A 144 -38.25 2.66 0.12
CA CYS A 144 -37.43 2.30 -1.03
C CYS A 144 -37.36 0.77 -1.21
N GLN A 145 -37.16 0.00 -0.12
CA GLN A 145 -37.12 -1.47 -0.15
C GLN A 145 -38.44 -2.07 -0.64
N LYS A 146 -39.59 -1.54 -0.19
CA LYS A 146 -40.93 -1.96 -0.65
C LYS A 146 -41.18 -1.68 -2.12
N ASN A 147 -40.59 -0.61 -2.66
CA ASN A 147 -40.77 -0.18 -4.05
C ASN A 147 -39.59 -0.56 -4.96
N SER A 148 -38.65 -1.35 -4.44
CA SER A 148 -37.41 -1.72 -5.10
C SER A 148 -37.68 -2.27 -6.50
N LYS A 149 -36.86 -1.83 -7.47
CA LYS A 149 -36.88 -2.34 -8.85
C LYS A 149 -35.99 -3.57 -9.03
N GLY A 150 -35.27 -3.98 -7.98
CA GLY A 150 -34.51 -5.23 -7.93
C GLY A 150 -35.31 -6.36 -7.30
N LYS A 151 -34.62 -7.46 -6.97
CA LYS A 151 -35.21 -8.56 -6.21
C LYS A 151 -35.67 -8.10 -4.82
N PRO A 152 -36.68 -8.79 -4.24
CA PRO A 152 -37.21 -8.45 -2.91
C PRO A 152 -36.12 -8.32 -1.85
N GLY A 153 -36.20 -7.29 -1.02
CA GLY A 153 -35.27 -7.01 0.07
C GLY A 153 -34.14 -6.03 -0.27
N LEU A 154 -33.84 -5.80 -1.55
CA LEU A 154 -32.76 -4.89 -1.95
C LEU A 154 -33.11 -3.41 -1.70
N ILE A 155 -32.17 -2.69 -1.09
CA ILE A 155 -32.01 -1.24 -1.21
C ILE A 155 -30.66 -0.95 -1.85
N TRP A 156 -30.60 0.03 -2.75
CA TRP A 156 -29.36 0.36 -3.45
C TRP A 156 -29.34 1.82 -3.89
N ALA A 157 -28.23 2.52 -3.68
CA ALA A 157 -28.09 3.93 -4.03
C ALA A 157 -27.37 4.14 -5.36
N ALA A 158 -26.30 3.42 -5.66
CA ALA A 158 -25.50 3.67 -6.85
C ALA A 158 -26.31 3.64 -8.14
N SER A 159 -25.98 4.56 -9.05
CA SER A 159 -26.62 4.66 -10.36
C SER A 159 -26.36 3.41 -11.19
N HIS A 160 -27.21 3.17 -12.19
CA HIS A 160 -27.03 2.07 -13.14
C HIS A 160 -27.43 2.52 -14.56
N PRO A 161 -26.84 1.92 -15.62
CA PRO A 161 -27.17 2.29 -17.00
C PRO A 161 -28.66 2.09 -17.31
N ALA A 162 -29.22 2.97 -18.14
CA ALA A 162 -30.63 2.90 -18.52
C ALA A 162 -30.97 1.52 -19.14
N GLY A 163 -32.07 0.91 -18.68
CA GLY A 163 -32.51 -0.42 -19.16
C GLY A 163 -31.83 -1.61 -18.47
N THR A 164 -30.86 -1.39 -17.60
CA THR A 164 -30.24 -2.46 -16.77
C THR A 164 -30.95 -2.63 -15.43
N SER A 165 -30.68 -3.75 -14.75
CA SER A 165 -31.15 -4.00 -13.38
C SER A 165 -30.44 -3.08 -12.38
N VAL A 166 -31.11 -2.70 -11.30
CA VAL A 166 -30.46 -2.04 -10.14
C VAL A 166 -29.42 -2.94 -9.46
N GLU A 167 -29.45 -4.25 -9.73
CA GLU A 167 -28.47 -5.23 -9.23
C GLU A 167 -27.21 -5.34 -10.13
N VAL A 168 -27.10 -4.57 -11.21
CA VAL A 168 -26.11 -4.81 -12.28
C VAL A 168 -24.67 -4.87 -11.78
N GLN A 169 -24.29 -4.08 -10.77
CA GLN A 169 -22.93 -4.13 -10.22
C GLN A 169 -22.64 -5.49 -9.58
N PHE A 170 -23.58 -6.06 -8.84
CA PHE A 170 -23.43 -7.41 -8.28
C PHE A 170 -23.40 -8.46 -9.40
N ASP A 171 -24.19 -8.28 -10.46
CA ASP A 171 -24.21 -9.19 -11.61
C ASP A 171 -22.87 -9.14 -12.37
N ASN A 172 -22.24 -7.96 -12.47
CA ASN A 172 -20.94 -7.74 -13.09
C ASN A 172 -19.82 -8.41 -12.30
N ILE A 173 -19.75 -8.20 -10.99
CA ILE A 173 -18.72 -8.81 -10.13
C ILE A 173 -18.79 -10.33 -10.20
N GLU A 174 -20.00 -10.91 -10.21
CA GLU A 174 -20.19 -12.36 -10.38
C GLU A 174 -19.76 -12.91 -11.75
N GLN A 175 -19.55 -12.04 -12.74
CA GLN A 175 -19.01 -12.35 -14.06
C GLN A 175 -17.51 -12.00 -14.19
N GLY A 176 -16.88 -11.53 -13.12
CA GLY A 176 -15.48 -11.08 -13.12
C GLY A 176 -15.26 -9.72 -13.79
N LYS A 177 -16.31 -8.90 -13.87
CA LYS A 177 -16.30 -7.52 -14.36
C LYS A 177 -16.21 -6.55 -13.19
N SER A 178 -15.15 -5.76 -13.14
CA SER A 178 -14.75 -4.97 -11.98
C SER A 178 -14.19 -3.59 -12.32
N ASN A 179 -14.35 -3.12 -13.56
CA ASN A 179 -14.03 -1.73 -13.87
C ASN A 179 -14.91 -0.79 -13.05
N ILE A 180 -14.29 0.07 -12.22
CA ILE A 180 -15.02 0.85 -11.23
C ILE A 180 -15.90 1.95 -11.84
N ILE A 181 -15.63 2.38 -13.08
CA ILE A 181 -16.35 3.48 -13.74
C ILE A 181 -17.61 2.98 -14.42
N ASN A 182 -17.52 1.92 -15.22
CA ASN A 182 -18.61 1.48 -16.08
C ASN A 182 -19.19 0.10 -15.71
N GLU A 183 -18.54 -0.66 -14.83
CA GLU A 183 -19.00 -2.01 -14.44
C GLU A 183 -19.45 -2.08 -12.97
N ALA A 184 -18.53 -1.96 -12.00
CA ALA A 184 -18.84 -2.11 -10.58
C ALA A 184 -17.72 -1.57 -9.68
N TRP A 185 -18.08 -0.81 -8.64
CA TRP A 185 -17.13 -0.33 -7.63
C TRP A 185 -17.50 -0.91 -6.26
N VAL A 186 -16.80 -1.98 -5.88
CA VAL A 186 -16.87 -2.66 -4.56
C VAL A 186 -18.28 -2.77 -3.95
N PRO A 187 -19.28 -3.31 -4.68
CA PRO A 187 -20.68 -3.24 -4.23
C PRO A 187 -20.96 -4.00 -2.92
N TRP A 188 -20.17 -5.03 -2.60
CA TRP A 188 -20.29 -5.73 -1.32
C TRP A 188 -19.75 -4.92 -0.13
N TYR A 189 -18.71 -4.09 -0.33
CA TYR A 189 -18.28 -3.12 0.67
C TYR A 189 -19.39 -2.10 0.99
N THR A 190 -20.03 -1.54 -0.04
CA THR A 190 -21.13 -0.59 0.14
C THR A 190 -22.32 -1.24 0.83
N MET A 191 -22.67 -2.48 0.46
CA MET A 191 -23.71 -3.26 1.13
C MET A 191 -23.40 -3.47 2.62
N HIS A 192 -22.15 -3.77 2.95
CA HIS A 192 -21.70 -3.90 4.34
C HIS A 192 -21.99 -2.62 5.14
N LYS A 193 -21.60 -1.44 4.64
CA LYS A 193 -21.81 -0.17 5.36
C LYS A 193 -23.28 0.14 5.56
N ILE A 194 -24.11 -0.08 4.55
CA ILE A 194 -25.55 0.13 4.64
C ILE A 194 -26.14 -0.80 5.70
N LEU A 195 -25.79 -2.09 5.67
CA LEU A 195 -26.33 -3.08 6.61
C LEU A 195 -25.88 -2.81 8.05
N ALA A 196 -24.60 -2.52 8.26
CA ALA A 196 -24.04 -2.18 9.57
C ALA A 196 -24.74 -0.95 10.17
N GLY A 197 -24.88 0.13 9.40
CA GLY A 197 -25.54 1.35 9.88
C GLY A 197 -27.02 1.16 10.25
N ILE A 198 -27.75 0.29 9.55
CA ILE A 198 -29.14 -0.03 9.92
C ILE A 198 -29.19 -0.84 11.22
N ILE A 199 -28.26 -1.78 11.41
CA ILE A 199 -28.12 -2.58 12.63
C ILE A 199 -27.78 -1.68 13.82
N ASP A 200 -26.88 -0.71 13.65
CA ASP A 200 -26.50 0.23 14.71
C ASP A 200 -27.67 1.12 15.14
N ILE A 201 -28.52 1.56 14.20
CA ILE A 201 -29.76 2.26 14.55
C ILE A 201 -30.70 1.37 15.37
N TYR A 202 -30.82 0.08 15.04
CA TYR A 202 -31.62 -0.86 15.84
C TYR A 202 -31.04 -0.99 17.25
N HIS A 203 -29.73 -1.15 17.41
CA HIS A 203 -29.09 -1.21 18.73
C HIS A 203 -29.30 0.07 19.54
N ALA A 204 -29.21 1.24 18.91
CA ALA A 204 -29.34 2.52 19.57
C ALA A 204 -30.80 2.86 20.00
N THR A 205 -31.80 2.36 19.26
CA THR A 205 -33.19 2.84 19.40
C THR A 205 -34.23 1.75 19.68
N GLY A 206 -33.92 0.49 19.38
CA GLY A 206 -34.88 -0.60 19.36
C GLY A 206 -35.94 -0.50 18.24
N ASP A 207 -35.73 0.32 17.20
CA ASP A 207 -36.71 0.47 16.11
C ASP A 207 -36.86 -0.82 15.30
N GLU A 208 -37.99 -1.50 15.48
CA GLU A 208 -38.34 -2.73 14.76
C GLU A 208 -38.45 -2.54 13.24
N ASN A 209 -38.66 -1.32 12.74
CA ASN A 209 -38.56 -1.04 11.29
C ASN A 209 -37.12 -1.16 10.80
N ALA A 210 -36.13 -0.73 11.59
CA ALA A 210 -34.72 -0.88 11.26
C ALA A 210 -34.34 -2.37 11.23
N LYS A 211 -34.77 -3.14 12.24
CA LYS A 211 -34.61 -4.60 12.26
C LYS A 211 -35.25 -5.29 11.06
N THR A 212 -36.47 -4.89 10.71
CA THR A 212 -37.20 -5.43 9.54
C THR A 212 -36.47 -5.11 8.25
N LEU A 213 -36.02 -3.86 8.07
CA LEU A 213 -35.26 -3.42 6.91
C LEU A 213 -33.97 -4.24 6.74
N ALA A 214 -33.18 -4.36 7.81
CA ALA A 214 -31.93 -5.13 7.82
C ALA A 214 -32.17 -6.63 7.57
N SER A 215 -33.18 -7.21 8.22
CA SER A 215 -33.54 -8.63 8.06
C SER A 215 -33.93 -8.96 6.62
N ASN A 216 -34.74 -8.13 5.97
CA ASN A 216 -35.09 -8.32 4.56
C ASN A 216 -33.89 -8.15 3.62
N LEU A 217 -32.95 -7.25 3.96
CA LEU A 217 -31.72 -7.08 3.21
C LEU A 217 -30.80 -8.31 3.38
N GLY A 218 -30.69 -8.85 4.59
CA GLY A 218 -30.00 -10.12 4.86
C GLY A 218 -30.60 -11.30 4.11
N ASP A 219 -31.94 -11.40 4.06
CA ASP A 219 -32.64 -12.41 3.24
C ASP A 219 -32.28 -12.26 1.74
N TRP A 220 -32.17 -11.02 1.23
CA TRP A 220 -31.72 -10.77 -0.15
C TRP A 220 -30.28 -11.24 -0.38
N VAL A 221 -29.35 -10.91 0.54
CA VAL A 221 -27.95 -11.35 0.47
C VAL A 221 -27.87 -12.87 0.47
N TYR A 222 -28.56 -13.55 1.39
CA TYR A 222 -28.60 -15.00 1.46
C TYR A 222 -29.08 -15.63 0.15
N ASN A 223 -30.20 -15.14 -0.39
CA ASN A 223 -30.79 -15.68 -1.61
C ASN A 223 -29.88 -15.53 -2.83
N ARG A 224 -29.02 -14.52 -2.83
CA ARG A 224 -28.01 -14.32 -3.86
C ARG A 224 -26.81 -15.25 -3.66
N CYS A 225 -26.20 -15.23 -2.47
CA CYS A 225 -24.96 -15.96 -2.17
C CYS A 225 -25.14 -17.48 -2.26
N LYS A 226 -26.30 -18.01 -1.86
CA LYS A 226 -26.58 -19.47 -1.95
C LYS A 226 -26.59 -20.03 -3.37
N SER A 227 -26.62 -19.17 -4.39
CA SER A 227 -26.55 -19.56 -5.79
C SER A 227 -25.13 -19.63 -6.35
N TRP A 228 -24.13 -19.23 -5.56
CA TRP A 228 -22.73 -19.22 -5.99
C TRP A 228 -22.15 -20.64 -6.02
N ASP A 229 -21.53 -20.97 -7.14
CA ASP A 229 -20.59 -22.10 -7.20
C ASP A 229 -19.19 -21.67 -6.74
N SER A 230 -18.27 -22.61 -6.62
CA SER A 230 -16.91 -22.33 -6.14
C SER A 230 -16.16 -21.30 -6.99
N ARG A 231 -16.39 -21.27 -8.31
CA ARG A 231 -15.71 -20.31 -9.20
C ARG A 231 -16.23 -18.90 -8.93
N LYS A 232 -17.55 -18.73 -8.95
CA LYS A 232 -18.19 -17.45 -8.68
C LYS A 232 -17.86 -16.95 -7.28
N HIS A 233 -17.88 -17.84 -6.29
CA HIS A 233 -17.49 -17.53 -4.92
C HIS A 233 -16.07 -16.96 -4.84
N SER A 234 -15.08 -17.64 -5.43
CA SER A 234 -13.70 -17.11 -5.46
C SER A 234 -13.58 -15.80 -6.23
N THR A 235 -14.28 -15.63 -7.34
CA THR A 235 -14.29 -14.36 -8.09
C THR A 235 -14.85 -13.22 -7.27
N VAL A 236 -15.96 -13.43 -6.56
CA VAL A 236 -16.58 -12.39 -5.73
C VAL A 236 -15.68 -12.02 -4.55
N LEU A 237 -15.09 -13.00 -3.86
CA LEU A 237 -14.22 -12.73 -2.69
C LEU A 237 -12.87 -12.13 -3.09
N SER A 238 -12.43 -12.29 -4.34
CA SER A 238 -11.22 -11.65 -4.85
C SER A 238 -11.34 -10.12 -5.06
N ILE A 239 -12.53 -9.57 -4.86
CA ILE A 239 -12.84 -8.14 -4.93
C ILE A 239 -13.37 -7.71 -3.57
N GLU A 240 -13.02 -6.50 -3.13
CA GLU A 240 -13.36 -6.01 -1.80
C GLU A 240 -14.86 -6.14 -1.48
N TYR A 241 -15.12 -6.73 -0.30
CA TYR A 241 -16.46 -6.89 0.28
C TYR A 241 -16.57 -6.28 1.69
N GLY A 242 -15.54 -5.56 2.16
CA GLY A 242 -15.48 -5.08 3.54
C GLY A 242 -15.71 -6.20 4.57
N GLY A 243 -16.40 -5.90 5.66
CA GLY A 243 -16.85 -6.86 6.67
C GLY A 243 -18.27 -7.37 6.44
N MET A 244 -18.60 -7.87 5.25
CA MET A 244 -19.91 -8.50 5.02
C MET A 244 -20.17 -9.67 5.98
N ASN A 245 -19.14 -10.47 6.28
CA ASN A 245 -19.23 -11.51 7.31
C ASN A 245 -19.46 -10.91 8.71
N ASP A 246 -18.72 -9.86 9.09
CA ASP A 246 -18.89 -9.11 10.36
C ASP A 246 -20.36 -8.68 10.58
N CYS A 247 -20.93 -7.88 9.66
CA CYS A 247 -22.28 -7.35 9.85
C CYS A 247 -23.40 -8.39 9.69
N LEU A 248 -23.19 -9.48 8.92
CA LEU A 248 -24.18 -10.56 8.80
C LEU A 248 -24.23 -11.44 10.05
N TYR A 249 -23.11 -11.66 10.74
CA TYR A 249 -23.13 -12.32 12.05
C TYR A 249 -23.81 -11.45 13.10
N ASP A 250 -23.58 -10.12 13.10
CA ASP A 250 -24.33 -9.20 13.96
C ASP A 250 -25.84 -9.24 13.65
N LEU A 251 -26.21 -9.26 12.36
CA LEU A 251 -27.60 -9.43 11.93
C LEU A 251 -28.21 -10.75 12.45
N TYR A 252 -27.46 -11.85 12.39
CA TYR A 252 -27.89 -13.14 12.95
C TYR A 252 -28.15 -13.03 14.44
N MET A 253 -27.28 -12.37 15.22
CA MET A 253 -27.46 -12.21 16.66
C MET A 253 -28.73 -11.45 17.02
N ILE A 254 -29.18 -10.48 16.21
CA ILE A 254 -30.43 -9.74 16.46
C ILE A 254 -31.69 -10.43 15.91
N THR A 255 -31.58 -11.23 14.84
CA THR A 255 -32.73 -11.84 14.16
C THR A 255 -32.98 -13.30 14.54
N GLY A 256 -31.93 -14.06 14.89
CA GLY A 256 -31.97 -15.50 15.11
C GLY A 256 -32.23 -16.34 13.86
N LYS A 257 -32.26 -15.75 12.65
CA LYS A 257 -32.48 -16.47 11.39
C LYS A 257 -31.21 -17.15 10.91
N ALA A 258 -31.23 -18.47 10.75
CA ALA A 258 -30.06 -19.24 10.32
C ALA A 258 -29.52 -18.80 8.96
N GLU A 259 -30.40 -18.36 8.06
CA GLU A 259 -30.07 -17.84 6.73
C GLU A 259 -29.08 -16.67 6.78
N HIS A 260 -29.10 -15.85 7.84
CA HIS A 260 -28.16 -14.73 7.99
C HIS A 260 -26.76 -15.21 8.38
N ALA A 261 -26.66 -16.22 9.25
CA ALA A 261 -25.37 -16.86 9.55
C ALA A 261 -24.83 -17.63 8.34
N GLU A 262 -25.71 -18.31 7.58
CA GLU A 262 -25.32 -18.95 6.32
C GLU A 262 -24.83 -17.93 5.29
N ALA A 263 -25.48 -16.77 5.17
CA ALA A 263 -25.01 -15.67 4.33
C ALA A 263 -23.60 -15.22 4.75
N ALA A 264 -23.35 -15.06 6.06
CA ALA A 264 -22.03 -14.68 6.58
C ALA A 264 -20.94 -15.71 6.21
N HIS A 265 -21.25 -17.01 6.28
CA HIS A 265 -20.31 -18.08 5.89
C HIS A 265 -19.82 -17.96 4.44
N PHE A 266 -20.64 -17.45 3.51
CA PHE A 266 -20.21 -17.24 2.13
C PHE A 266 -19.13 -16.15 1.99
N PHE A 267 -18.94 -15.29 2.98
CA PHE A 267 -17.90 -14.25 2.98
C PHE A 267 -16.68 -14.60 3.85
N ASP A 268 -16.64 -15.80 4.44
CA ASP A 268 -15.46 -16.27 5.18
C ASP A 268 -14.38 -16.80 4.24
N GLU A 269 -13.31 -16.03 4.08
CA GLU A 269 -12.22 -16.36 3.18
C GLU A 269 -11.17 -17.27 3.82
N THR A 270 -11.53 -18.55 3.95
CA THR A 270 -10.76 -19.52 4.72
C THR A 270 -9.34 -19.74 4.21
N ASN A 271 -9.07 -19.59 2.91
CA ASN A 271 -7.70 -19.73 2.37
C ASN A 271 -6.76 -18.65 2.92
N LEU A 272 -7.19 -17.39 2.94
CA LEU A 272 -6.45 -16.27 3.52
C LEU A 272 -6.25 -16.47 5.02
N HIS A 273 -7.31 -16.85 5.73
CA HIS A 273 -7.24 -17.11 7.17
C HIS A 273 -6.22 -18.20 7.52
N GLU A 274 -6.22 -19.32 6.77
CA GLU A 274 -5.27 -20.41 6.96
C GLU A 274 -3.84 -20.01 6.61
N ALA A 275 -3.65 -19.17 5.58
CA ALA A 275 -2.33 -18.65 5.21
C ALA A 275 -1.73 -17.78 6.34
N VAL A 276 -2.53 -16.89 6.92
CA VAL A 276 -2.11 -16.03 8.04
C VAL A 276 -1.81 -16.85 9.28
N LEU A 277 -2.67 -17.81 9.66
CA LEU A 277 -2.43 -18.65 10.84
C LEU A 277 -1.19 -19.53 10.70
N LYS A 278 -0.93 -20.05 9.49
CA LYS A 278 0.28 -20.81 9.21
C LYS A 278 1.54 -19.94 9.36
N GLY A 279 1.41 -18.64 9.13
CA GLY A 279 2.50 -17.68 9.12
C GLY A 279 3.46 -17.90 7.94
N GLY A 280 4.55 -17.14 7.96
CA GLY A 280 5.55 -17.09 6.90
C GLY A 280 5.97 -15.66 6.62
N ALA A 281 7.09 -15.47 5.92
CA ALA A 281 7.52 -14.15 5.51
C ALA A 281 6.58 -13.60 4.41
N ASN A 282 6.20 -12.33 4.52
CA ASN A 282 5.49 -11.55 3.52
C ASN A 282 4.10 -12.09 3.16
N VAL A 283 3.39 -12.71 4.11
CA VAL A 283 2.02 -13.25 3.88
C VAL A 283 1.03 -12.15 3.50
N LEU A 284 1.23 -10.94 4.03
CA LEU A 284 0.37 -9.77 3.75
C LEU A 284 0.90 -8.85 2.66
N ASN A 285 2.17 -9.01 2.24
CA ASN A 285 2.81 -8.12 1.28
C ASN A 285 1.98 -7.99 -0.01
N GLY A 286 1.77 -6.75 -0.45
CA GLY A 286 0.97 -6.37 -1.62
C GLY A 286 -0.56 -6.46 -1.41
N LYS A 287 -1.06 -6.98 -0.27
CA LYS A 287 -2.51 -6.99 -0.01
C LYS A 287 -2.99 -5.61 0.41
N HIS A 288 -4.15 -5.20 -0.09
CA HIS A 288 -4.82 -3.99 0.38
C HIS A 288 -5.19 -4.14 1.86
N ALA A 289 -4.68 -3.23 2.69
CA ALA A 289 -4.79 -3.31 4.14
C ALA A 289 -6.24 -3.19 4.61
N ASN A 290 -6.94 -2.10 4.25
CA ASN A 290 -8.33 -1.89 4.66
C ASN A 290 -9.32 -2.91 4.07
N THR A 291 -9.02 -3.53 2.94
CA THR A 291 -9.80 -4.68 2.43
C THR A 291 -9.59 -5.91 3.31
N THR A 292 -8.38 -6.12 3.81
CA THR A 292 -7.96 -7.35 4.52
C THR A 292 -8.40 -7.34 6.00
N ILE A 293 -8.22 -6.23 6.72
CA ILE A 293 -8.51 -6.15 8.17
C ILE A 293 -9.97 -6.54 8.50
N PRO A 294 -11.01 -6.05 7.78
CA PRO A 294 -12.41 -6.43 8.04
C PRO A 294 -12.73 -7.90 7.84
N LYS A 295 -11.96 -8.62 7.00
CA LYS A 295 -12.15 -10.08 6.80
C LYS A 295 -11.88 -10.83 8.11
N PHE A 296 -10.84 -10.42 8.85
CA PHE A 296 -10.47 -10.96 10.15
C PHE A 296 -11.35 -10.45 11.30
N LEU A 297 -11.90 -9.23 11.21
CA LEU A 297 -13.00 -8.80 12.10
C LEU A 297 -14.20 -9.74 11.97
N GLY A 298 -14.60 -10.09 10.76
CA GLY A 298 -15.69 -11.04 10.55
C GLY A 298 -15.35 -12.46 10.99
N ALA A 299 -14.09 -12.89 10.88
CA ALA A 299 -13.64 -14.15 11.48
C ALA A 299 -13.83 -14.12 13.01
N LEU A 300 -13.36 -13.07 13.68
CA LEU A 300 -13.57 -12.91 15.12
C LEU A 300 -15.06 -12.85 15.47
N LYS A 301 -15.87 -12.18 14.66
CA LYS A 301 -17.32 -12.11 14.86
C LYS A 301 -17.99 -13.47 14.74
N ARG A 302 -17.53 -14.36 13.85
CA ARG A 302 -18.00 -15.75 13.79
C ARG A 302 -17.79 -16.48 15.12
N TYR A 303 -16.62 -16.32 15.74
CA TYR A 303 -16.33 -16.90 17.04
C TYR A 303 -17.34 -16.39 18.09
N ILE A 304 -17.52 -15.07 18.20
CA ILE A 304 -18.45 -14.43 19.13
C ILE A 304 -19.90 -14.91 18.89
N ALA A 305 -20.32 -14.96 17.63
CA ALA A 305 -21.70 -15.24 17.26
C ALA A 305 -22.05 -16.73 17.41
N LEU A 306 -21.13 -17.65 17.10
CA LEU A 306 -21.46 -19.07 16.89
C LEU A 306 -20.68 -20.08 17.75
N ASN A 307 -19.53 -19.74 18.34
CA ASN A 307 -18.72 -20.73 19.07
C ASN A 307 -19.53 -21.40 20.21
N GLY A 308 -19.61 -22.72 20.20
CA GLY A 308 -20.39 -23.50 21.17
C GLY A 308 -21.92 -23.39 21.01
N LYS A 309 -22.43 -22.60 20.06
CA LYS A 309 -23.86 -22.44 19.79
C LYS A 309 -24.34 -23.45 18.75
N THR A 310 -25.64 -23.73 18.76
CA THR A 310 -26.27 -24.64 17.78
C THR A 310 -26.83 -23.84 16.61
N LEU A 311 -26.37 -24.14 15.40
CA LEU A 311 -26.89 -23.61 14.14
C LEU A 311 -27.38 -24.79 13.29
N ASN A 312 -28.62 -24.75 12.81
CA ASN A 312 -29.23 -25.83 12.01
C ASN A 312 -29.15 -27.25 12.64
N GLY A 313 -29.14 -27.34 13.97
CA GLY A 313 -29.07 -28.61 14.69
C GLY A 313 -27.64 -29.14 14.93
N GLU A 314 -26.61 -28.41 14.52
CA GLU A 314 -25.21 -28.74 14.77
C GLU A 314 -24.55 -27.72 15.69
N THR A 315 -23.77 -28.19 16.67
CA THR A 315 -22.95 -27.32 17.50
C THR A 315 -21.73 -26.85 16.70
N VAL A 316 -21.55 -25.54 16.58
CA VAL A 316 -20.45 -24.94 15.85
C VAL A 316 -19.23 -24.81 16.75
N ASP A 317 -18.09 -25.36 16.33
CA ASP A 317 -16.78 -25.04 16.88
C ASP A 317 -16.13 -23.97 16.00
N ALA A 318 -16.04 -22.76 16.53
CA ALA A 318 -15.43 -21.61 15.85
C ALA A 318 -14.12 -21.18 16.52
N SER A 319 -13.54 -22.00 17.41
CA SER A 319 -12.29 -21.69 18.12
C SER A 319 -11.14 -21.29 17.19
N LYS A 320 -11.05 -21.92 16.01
CA LYS A 320 -10.04 -21.60 15.00
C LYS A 320 -10.16 -20.19 14.43
N TYR A 321 -11.37 -19.61 14.44
CA TYR A 321 -11.58 -18.25 13.95
C TYR A 321 -11.05 -17.17 14.90
N LEU A 322 -11.02 -17.44 16.21
CA LEU A 322 -10.29 -16.61 17.17
C LEU A 322 -8.79 -16.64 16.87
N GLN A 323 -8.23 -17.83 16.64
CA GLN A 323 -6.80 -17.99 16.30
C GLN A 323 -6.42 -17.25 15.01
N TYR A 324 -7.32 -17.22 14.01
CA TYR A 324 -7.11 -16.42 12.79
C TYR A 324 -6.97 -14.93 13.09
N ALA A 325 -7.85 -14.39 13.94
CA ALA A 325 -7.83 -12.99 14.32
C ALA A 325 -6.61 -12.63 15.17
N GLU A 326 -6.23 -13.48 16.13
CA GLU A 326 -5.02 -13.30 16.95
C GLU A 326 -3.75 -13.29 16.09
N ALA A 327 -3.60 -14.28 15.20
CA ALA A 327 -2.44 -14.39 14.33
C ALA A 327 -2.33 -13.21 13.35
N PHE A 328 -3.47 -12.75 12.80
CA PHE A 328 -3.50 -11.57 11.94
C PHE A 328 -3.07 -10.31 12.69
N TRP A 329 -3.63 -10.09 13.89
CA TRP A 329 -3.30 -8.93 14.70
C TRP A 329 -1.82 -8.90 15.07
N ASP A 330 -1.25 -10.03 15.52
CA ASP A 330 0.16 -10.14 15.87
C ASP A 330 1.05 -9.86 14.63
N MET A 331 0.68 -10.37 13.45
CA MET A 331 1.42 -10.16 12.21
C MET A 331 1.44 -8.69 11.78
N VAL A 332 0.28 -8.02 11.78
CA VAL A 332 0.17 -6.60 11.39
C VAL A 332 0.97 -5.72 12.37
N THR A 333 0.74 -5.88 13.67
CA THR A 333 1.34 -5.00 14.68
C THR A 333 2.84 -5.20 14.85
N THR A 334 3.35 -6.39 14.58
CA THR A 334 4.79 -6.69 14.69
C THR A 334 5.57 -6.23 13.46
N HIS A 335 5.03 -6.41 12.25
CA HIS A 335 5.81 -6.31 11.01
C HIS A 335 5.45 -5.12 10.13
N HIS A 336 4.26 -4.53 10.27
CA HIS A 336 3.71 -3.57 9.30
C HIS A 336 3.21 -2.26 9.94
N THR A 337 3.45 -2.04 11.23
CA THR A 337 2.92 -0.89 11.97
C THR A 337 3.99 0.15 12.30
N TYR A 338 3.73 1.41 11.95
CA TYR A 338 4.52 2.57 12.38
C TYR A 338 4.23 2.93 13.84
N ILE A 339 5.08 3.78 14.43
CA ILE A 339 5.02 4.25 15.82
C ILE A 339 3.69 4.96 16.19
N THR A 340 2.91 5.36 15.19
CA THR A 340 1.59 5.97 15.36
C THR A 340 0.47 4.94 15.54
N GLY A 341 0.75 3.65 15.37
CA GLY A 341 -0.24 2.58 15.26
C GLY A 341 -0.80 2.38 13.85
N GLY A 342 -0.54 3.32 12.93
CA GLY A 342 -0.92 3.22 11.53
C GLY A 342 -0.08 2.22 10.74
N ASN A 343 -0.61 1.73 9.63
CA ASN A 343 0.05 0.78 8.73
C ASN A 343 -0.29 1.09 7.27
N SER A 344 0.37 0.39 6.36
CA SER A 344 0.26 0.51 4.90
C SER A 344 0.96 1.73 4.29
N GLU A 345 1.36 1.55 3.04
CA GLU A 345 1.76 2.58 2.09
C GLU A 345 0.85 2.46 0.87
N TRP A 346 0.29 3.56 0.38
CA TRP A 346 -0.66 3.56 -0.74
C TRP A 346 -1.80 2.55 -0.54
N GLU A 347 -2.31 2.43 0.69
CA GLU A 347 -3.39 1.49 1.10
C GLU A 347 -2.98 0.01 1.19
N HIS A 348 -1.73 -0.34 0.90
CA HIS A 348 -1.25 -1.73 0.83
C HIS A 348 -0.20 -2.05 1.89
N PHE A 349 -0.22 -3.28 2.40
CA PHE A 349 0.87 -3.78 3.23
C PHE A 349 2.13 -3.98 2.37
N GLY A 350 3.28 -3.47 2.82
CA GLY A 350 4.57 -3.74 2.22
C GLY A 350 5.20 -5.04 2.70
N MET A 351 6.51 -5.18 2.45
CA MET A 351 7.28 -6.33 2.95
C MET A 351 7.37 -6.30 4.48
N ASP A 352 7.46 -7.49 5.09
CA ASP A 352 7.66 -7.59 6.53
C ASP A 352 8.91 -6.80 6.95
N ASP A 353 8.78 -6.02 8.03
CA ASP A 353 9.89 -5.29 8.65
C ASP A 353 10.53 -4.22 7.75
N VAL A 354 9.89 -3.81 6.65
CA VAL A 354 10.34 -2.72 5.76
C VAL A 354 9.45 -1.50 5.95
N LEU A 355 9.88 -0.54 6.76
CA LEU A 355 9.09 0.65 7.08
C LEU A 355 9.79 1.96 6.73
N ASP A 356 11.12 2.05 6.85
CA ASP A 356 11.89 3.26 6.49
C ASP A 356 11.90 3.50 4.98
N LYS A 357 12.06 2.43 4.19
CA LYS A 357 12.09 2.51 2.72
C LYS A 357 10.73 2.88 2.11
N GLU A 358 9.64 2.63 2.81
CA GLU A 358 8.26 2.84 2.34
C GLU A 358 7.63 4.12 2.92
N ARG A 359 8.42 5.03 3.50
CA ARG A 359 7.92 6.31 3.99
C ARG A 359 7.63 7.26 2.81
N THR A 360 6.36 7.60 2.61
CA THR A 360 5.85 8.51 1.58
C THR A 360 4.80 9.49 2.12
N ASN A 361 4.14 10.23 1.22
CA ASN A 361 2.98 11.08 1.53
C ASN A 361 1.65 10.31 1.60
N CYS A 362 1.64 9.01 1.30
CA CYS A 362 0.45 8.17 1.25
C CYS A 362 0.52 6.98 2.21
N ASN A 363 1.18 7.14 3.36
CA ASN A 363 1.16 6.12 4.42
C ASN A 363 -0.08 6.22 5.31
N CYS A 364 -0.33 5.16 6.07
CA CYS A 364 -1.21 5.18 7.23
C CYS A 364 -2.62 5.68 6.89
N GLU A 365 -3.31 4.97 6.00
CA GLU A 365 -4.74 5.17 5.75
C GLU A 365 -5.53 5.10 7.08
N THR A 366 -6.37 6.11 7.35
CA THR A 366 -7.07 6.25 8.64
C THR A 366 -8.05 5.10 8.90
N CYS A 367 -8.67 4.52 7.85
CA CYS A 367 -9.55 3.36 8.00
C CYS A 367 -8.84 2.12 8.57
N ASN A 368 -7.55 1.94 8.26
CA ASN A 368 -6.78 0.80 8.77
C ASN A 368 -6.68 0.86 10.30
N SER A 369 -6.31 2.04 10.81
CA SER A 369 -6.24 2.29 12.25
C SER A 369 -7.61 2.09 12.91
N TYR A 370 -8.69 2.62 12.31
CA TYR A 370 -10.05 2.41 12.81
C TYR A 370 -10.43 0.93 12.93
N ASN A 371 -10.16 0.12 11.89
CA ASN A 371 -10.49 -1.30 11.90
C ASN A 371 -9.57 -2.11 12.81
N MET A 372 -8.29 -1.76 12.92
CA MET A 372 -7.37 -2.37 13.89
C MET A 372 -7.77 -2.07 15.34
N LEU A 373 -8.31 -0.88 15.62
CA LEU A 373 -8.87 -0.56 16.94
C LEU A 373 -10.10 -1.42 17.27
N LYS A 374 -11.04 -1.58 16.31
CA LYS A 374 -12.17 -2.51 16.48
C LYS A 374 -11.68 -3.92 16.80
N LEU A 375 -10.67 -4.41 16.08
CA LEU A 375 -10.14 -5.77 16.24
C LEU A 375 -9.50 -5.95 17.62
N SER A 376 -8.64 -5.00 18.01
CA SER A 376 -7.95 -5.02 19.30
C SER A 376 -8.93 -5.03 20.47
N ARG A 377 -9.99 -4.22 20.37
CA ARG A 377 -11.03 -4.11 21.39
C ARG A 377 -11.78 -5.43 21.60
N GLU A 378 -12.21 -6.09 20.53
CA GLU A 378 -12.93 -7.37 20.63
C GLU A 378 -11.99 -8.52 21.05
N LEU A 379 -10.74 -8.52 20.61
CA LEU A 379 -9.74 -9.48 21.10
C LEU A 379 -9.48 -9.31 22.60
N TYR A 380 -9.37 -8.08 23.08
CA TYR A 380 -9.26 -7.80 24.52
C TYR A 380 -10.46 -8.32 25.29
N LYS A 381 -11.69 -8.12 24.79
CA LYS A 381 -12.89 -8.57 25.51
C LYS A 381 -12.93 -10.09 25.74
N ILE A 382 -12.38 -10.84 24.79
CA ILE A 382 -12.33 -12.31 24.83
C ILE A 382 -11.13 -12.82 25.64
N THR A 383 -9.95 -12.20 25.47
CA THR A 383 -8.68 -12.73 25.99
C THR A 383 -8.21 -12.04 27.27
N GLY A 384 -8.64 -10.79 27.49
CA GLY A 384 -8.16 -9.82 28.48
C GLY A 384 -6.66 -9.52 28.47
N ASP A 385 -5.95 -9.85 27.38
CA ASP A 385 -4.54 -9.50 27.24
C ASP A 385 -4.37 -7.99 27.05
N SER A 386 -3.69 -7.34 28.00
CA SER A 386 -3.52 -5.88 28.01
C SER A 386 -2.77 -5.34 26.79
N LYS A 387 -2.02 -6.17 26.05
CA LYS A 387 -1.31 -5.75 24.82
C LYS A 387 -2.24 -5.11 23.79
N TYR A 388 -3.48 -5.58 23.73
CA TYR A 388 -4.49 -5.05 22.81
C TYR A 388 -4.89 -3.62 23.20
N MET A 389 -4.92 -3.32 24.50
CA MET A 389 -5.22 -1.97 25.00
C MET A 389 -4.00 -1.04 24.96
N ASP A 390 -2.78 -1.57 25.05
CA ASP A 390 -1.56 -0.81 24.79
C ASP A 390 -1.54 -0.30 23.33
N PHE A 391 -1.77 -1.19 22.36
CA PHE A 391 -1.93 -0.82 20.96
C PHE A 391 -3.13 0.12 20.73
N TYR A 392 -4.25 -0.12 21.44
CA TYR A 392 -5.44 0.72 21.32
C TYR A 392 -5.13 2.16 21.72
N GLU A 393 -4.51 2.37 22.89
CA GLU A 393 -4.14 3.71 23.38
C GLU A 393 -3.18 4.41 22.42
N GLU A 394 -2.14 3.71 21.97
CA GLU A 394 -1.16 4.23 21.02
C GLU A 394 -1.83 4.70 19.72
N THR A 395 -2.63 3.85 19.10
CA THR A 395 -3.26 4.15 17.82
C THR A 395 -4.36 5.21 17.98
N TYR A 396 -5.07 5.20 19.11
CA TYR A 396 -6.10 6.17 19.44
C TYR A 396 -5.54 7.59 19.48
N TYR A 397 -4.47 7.83 20.24
CA TYR A 397 -3.87 9.16 20.33
C TYR A 397 -3.22 9.56 19.01
N ASN A 398 -2.46 8.65 18.39
CA ASN A 398 -1.49 9.04 17.38
C ASN A 398 -1.99 8.93 15.94
N SER A 399 -2.98 8.08 15.68
CA SER A 399 -3.65 7.99 14.38
C SER A 399 -5.07 8.53 14.40
N ILE A 400 -5.93 8.13 15.35
CA ILE A 400 -7.34 8.54 15.35
C ILE A 400 -7.50 10.01 15.72
N LEU A 401 -7.11 10.44 16.92
CA LEU A 401 -7.23 11.85 17.31
C LEU A 401 -6.46 12.78 16.37
N SER A 402 -5.33 12.29 15.85
CA SER A 402 -4.49 12.98 14.88
C SER A 402 -5.15 13.23 13.52
N SER A 403 -6.20 12.46 13.19
CA SER A 403 -6.86 12.47 11.89
C SER A 403 -7.90 13.57 11.71
N GLN A 404 -8.37 14.25 12.76
CA GLN A 404 -9.35 15.34 12.62
C GLN A 404 -8.69 16.70 12.78
N ASN A 405 -9.11 17.64 11.95
CA ASN A 405 -8.81 19.04 12.16
C ASN A 405 -9.70 19.57 13.31
N PRO A 406 -9.12 19.99 14.45
CA PRO A 406 -9.90 20.40 15.62
C PRO A 406 -10.69 21.70 15.40
N GLU A 407 -10.39 22.48 14.36
CA GLU A 407 -11.11 23.72 14.02
C GLU A 407 -12.33 23.44 13.12
N THR A 408 -12.20 22.51 12.17
CA THR A 408 -13.21 22.27 11.11
C THR A 408 -14.02 20.99 11.28
N GLY A 409 -13.52 20.01 12.04
CA GLY A 409 -14.14 18.68 12.18
C GLY A 409 -13.84 17.72 11.03
N MET A 410 -13.15 18.16 9.98
CA MET A 410 -12.86 17.33 8.80
C MET A 410 -11.68 16.40 9.04
N THR A 411 -11.69 15.23 8.41
CA THR A 411 -10.74 14.15 8.67
C THR A 411 -9.73 13.93 7.54
N THR A 412 -8.58 13.34 7.88
CA THR A 412 -7.54 12.94 6.94
C THR A 412 -7.87 11.61 6.25
N TYR A 413 -7.32 11.39 5.05
CA TYR A 413 -7.21 10.06 4.45
C TYR A 413 -5.90 9.39 4.88
N PHE A 414 -4.77 9.90 4.35
CA PHE A 414 -3.41 9.46 4.67
C PHE A 414 -2.74 10.32 5.74
N GLN A 415 -1.79 9.70 6.46
CA GLN A 415 -0.93 10.35 7.44
C GLN A 415 0.55 10.09 7.06
N PRO A 416 1.20 11.02 6.33
CA PRO A 416 2.56 10.86 5.83
C PRO A 416 3.60 10.44 6.89
N MET A 417 4.32 9.34 6.67
CA MET A 417 5.47 8.97 7.53
C MET A 417 6.79 9.53 6.98
N ALA A 418 6.80 10.00 5.72
CA ALA A 418 7.91 10.76 5.17
C ALA A 418 8.01 12.15 5.83
N THR A 419 9.23 12.50 6.24
CA THR A 419 9.54 13.77 6.88
C THR A 419 9.37 14.93 5.89
N GLY A 420 8.69 16.00 6.34
CA GLY A 420 8.54 17.25 5.58
C GLY A 420 7.17 17.46 4.95
N TYR A 421 6.27 16.48 4.97
CA TYR A 421 4.88 16.61 4.54
C TYR A 421 3.97 17.18 5.64
N PHE A 422 2.68 17.30 5.34
CA PHE A 422 1.65 17.84 6.22
C PHE A 422 0.33 17.09 6.08
N LYS A 423 -0.60 17.28 7.03
CA LYS A 423 -1.92 16.64 7.00
C LYS A 423 -2.87 17.38 6.05
N VAL A 424 -3.62 16.61 5.26
CA VAL A 424 -4.68 17.12 4.37
C VAL A 424 -6.02 16.61 4.88
N TYR A 425 -7.01 17.49 4.94
CA TYR A 425 -8.34 17.20 5.47
C TYR A 425 -9.39 17.25 4.36
N SER A 426 -10.42 16.42 4.52
CA SER A 426 -11.59 16.38 3.64
C SER A 426 -12.39 17.69 3.65
N SER A 427 -13.37 17.79 2.75
CA SER A 427 -14.39 18.85 2.76
C SER A 427 -15.76 18.24 3.11
N PRO A 428 -16.68 19.03 3.70
CA PRO A 428 -17.90 18.48 4.29
C PRO A 428 -18.84 17.76 3.31
N PHE A 429 -18.90 18.18 2.04
CA PHE A 429 -19.98 17.75 1.13
C PHE A 429 -19.50 17.28 -0.25
N ASP A 430 -18.18 17.17 -0.45
CA ASP A 430 -17.61 16.74 -1.74
C ASP A 430 -16.57 15.62 -1.58
N HIS A 431 -16.04 15.36 -0.38
CA HIS A 431 -15.06 14.31 -0.11
C HIS A 431 -15.69 13.16 0.69
N PHE A 432 -16.48 12.33 0.02
CA PHE A 432 -17.04 11.10 0.59
C PHE A 432 -16.09 9.91 0.44
N TRP A 433 -14.86 10.05 0.91
CA TRP A 433 -13.91 8.94 0.94
C TRP A 433 -14.30 7.88 1.98
N CYS A 434 -13.69 6.69 1.91
CA CYS A 434 -13.80 5.68 2.99
C CYS A 434 -13.41 6.28 4.36
N CYS A 435 -12.31 7.04 4.42
CA CYS A 435 -11.80 7.67 5.64
C CYS A 435 -12.69 8.79 6.19
N THR A 436 -13.50 9.43 5.34
CA THR A 436 -14.57 10.33 5.81
C THR A 436 -15.65 9.53 6.53
N GLY A 437 -16.00 8.35 6.01
CA GLY A 437 -16.92 7.39 6.64
C GLY A 437 -16.47 6.93 8.02
N SER A 438 -15.27 6.33 8.11
CA SER A 438 -14.71 5.90 9.39
C SER A 438 -14.41 7.06 10.35
N GLY A 439 -14.11 8.25 9.80
CA GLY A 439 -13.96 9.48 10.57
C GLY A 439 -15.21 9.81 11.37
N MET A 440 -16.38 9.86 10.70
CA MET A 440 -17.66 10.13 11.35
C MET A 440 -17.95 9.17 12.52
N GLU A 441 -17.63 7.88 12.35
CA GLU A 441 -17.81 6.89 13.40
C GLU A 441 -16.77 6.98 14.53
N SER A 442 -15.53 7.34 14.21
CA SER A 442 -14.46 7.42 15.23
C SER A 442 -14.76 8.52 16.24
N PHE A 443 -15.12 9.71 15.76
CA PHE A 443 -15.26 10.89 16.60
C PHE A 443 -16.57 10.95 17.40
N THR A 444 -17.54 10.09 17.08
CA THR A 444 -18.79 9.96 17.84
C THR A 444 -18.68 9.03 19.05
N LYS A 445 -17.63 8.19 19.12
CA LYS A 445 -17.45 7.13 20.14
C LYS A 445 -16.13 7.18 20.93
N LEU A 446 -15.45 8.33 20.96
CA LEU A 446 -14.11 8.48 21.58
C LEU A 446 -13.98 7.93 23.03
N GLY A 447 -15.06 7.88 23.81
CA GLY A 447 -15.03 7.38 25.19
C GLY A 447 -15.34 5.89 25.38
N ASP A 448 -15.70 5.15 24.32
CA ASP A 448 -16.32 3.81 24.38
C ASP A 448 -15.43 2.68 24.92
N THR A 449 -14.13 2.94 25.05
CA THR A 449 -13.11 1.98 25.42
C THR A 449 -12.32 2.43 26.65
N ILE A 450 -12.69 3.56 27.28
CA ILE A 450 -12.06 4.01 28.52
C ILE A 450 -12.29 2.98 29.64
N TYR A 451 -13.51 2.47 29.71
CA TYR A 451 -13.95 1.53 30.74
C TYR A 451 -14.59 0.31 30.09
N MET A 452 -14.37 -0.86 30.70
CA MET A 452 -15.09 -2.10 30.44
C MET A 452 -15.34 -2.80 31.77
N HIS A 453 -16.23 -3.79 31.81
CA HIS A 453 -16.56 -4.46 33.06
C HIS A 453 -16.80 -5.96 32.91
N ARG A 454 -16.77 -6.66 34.03
CA ARG A 454 -17.29 -8.01 34.18
C ARG A 454 -17.76 -8.18 35.61
N ASP A 455 -19.04 -8.50 35.79
CA ASP A 455 -19.65 -8.58 37.13
C ASP A 455 -19.37 -7.28 37.93
N ASP A 456 -18.72 -7.39 39.10
CA ASP A 456 -18.27 -6.29 39.97
C ASP A 456 -16.82 -5.83 39.71
N THR A 457 -16.22 -6.28 38.60
CA THR A 457 -14.89 -5.86 38.15
C THR A 457 -14.99 -4.75 37.12
N LEU A 458 -14.29 -3.63 37.37
CA LEU A 458 -14.10 -2.52 36.44
C LEU A 458 -12.69 -2.52 35.87
N PHE A 459 -12.56 -2.57 34.56
CA PHE A 459 -11.30 -2.39 33.84
C PHE A 459 -11.19 -0.94 33.39
N VAL A 460 -10.19 -0.22 33.90
CA VAL A 460 -9.81 1.12 33.46
C VAL A 460 -8.70 0.97 32.42
N ASN A 461 -9.07 1.12 31.16
CA ASN A 461 -8.19 0.89 30.01
C ASN A 461 -7.47 2.17 29.56
N LEU A 462 -8.13 3.34 29.62
CA LEU A 462 -7.53 4.62 29.19
C LEU A 462 -7.58 5.65 30.32
N TYR A 463 -6.51 6.44 30.43
CA TYR A 463 -6.37 7.48 31.46
C TYR A 463 -6.80 8.86 30.95
N GLN A 464 -8.09 9.00 30.62
CA GLN A 464 -8.66 10.23 30.05
C GLN A 464 -9.75 10.81 30.95
N SER A 465 -9.76 12.13 31.13
CA SER A 465 -10.76 12.79 31.96
C SER A 465 -12.18 12.45 31.48
N SER A 466 -12.96 11.81 32.36
CA SER A 466 -14.23 11.19 32.01
C SER A 466 -15.08 10.90 33.26
N LEU A 467 -16.35 10.62 33.01
CA LEU A 467 -17.32 10.26 34.01
C LEU A 467 -18.03 8.97 33.60
N LEU A 468 -17.93 7.94 34.44
CA LEU A 468 -18.65 6.69 34.28
C LEU A 468 -19.87 6.66 35.22
N ASN A 469 -21.03 6.33 34.67
CA ASN A 469 -22.25 5.98 35.41
C ASN A 469 -22.41 4.46 35.43
N TRP A 470 -21.94 3.80 36.50
CA TRP A 470 -22.00 2.35 36.64
C TRP A 470 -23.24 1.94 37.44
N GLU A 471 -24.40 1.99 36.77
CA GLU A 471 -25.71 1.79 37.40
C GLU A 471 -25.83 0.43 38.09
N ASP A 472 -25.34 -0.63 37.45
CA ASP A 472 -25.44 -2.01 37.95
C ASP A 472 -24.70 -2.23 39.28
N ASN A 473 -23.65 -1.44 39.53
CA ASN A 473 -22.92 -1.46 40.81
C ASN A 473 -23.30 -0.30 41.74
N GLY A 474 -24.28 0.54 41.35
CA GLY A 474 -24.72 1.70 42.13
C GLY A 474 -23.63 2.75 42.37
N MET A 475 -22.66 2.84 41.45
CA MET A 475 -21.51 3.74 41.56
C MET A 475 -21.44 4.71 40.38
N LYS A 476 -20.88 5.89 40.65
CA LYS A 476 -20.47 6.86 39.65
C LYS A 476 -19.02 7.22 39.88
N ILE A 477 -18.21 7.13 38.83
CA ILE A 477 -16.75 7.28 38.94
C ILE A 477 -16.33 8.46 38.07
N THR A 478 -15.70 9.45 38.69
CA THR A 478 -15.14 10.60 37.98
C THR A 478 -13.63 10.46 37.89
N GLN A 479 -13.11 10.33 36.67
CA GLN A 479 -11.68 10.37 36.37
C GLN A 479 -11.28 11.78 35.97
N ASN A 480 -10.31 12.36 36.69
CA ASN A 480 -9.59 13.57 36.29
C ASN A 480 -8.14 13.17 36.03
N SER A 481 -7.72 13.19 34.78
CA SER A 481 -6.38 12.79 34.36
C SER A 481 -5.57 13.98 33.90
N SER A 482 -4.31 14.05 34.32
CA SER A 482 -3.32 14.95 33.73
C SER A 482 -2.53 14.31 32.59
N ILE A 483 -2.68 13.01 32.32
CA ILE A 483 -1.98 12.31 31.22
C ILE A 483 -2.56 12.76 29.88
N PRO A 484 -1.75 13.16 28.88
CA PRO A 484 -0.27 13.06 28.82
C PRO A 484 0.52 14.32 29.26
N GLU A 485 -0.11 15.40 29.72
CA GLU A 485 0.59 16.60 30.21
C GLU A 485 1.39 16.35 31.50
N GLY A 486 0.85 15.52 32.39
CA GLY A 486 1.45 15.05 33.62
C GLY A 486 1.32 13.52 33.71
N ASP A 487 1.52 12.97 34.90
CA ASP A 487 1.70 11.52 35.08
C ASP A 487 0.62 10.88 35.98
N THR A 488 -0.46 11.58 36.29
CA THR A 488 -1.39 11.18 37.36
C THR A 488 -2.86 11.25 36.93
N ALA A 489 -3.61 10.19 37.24
CA ALA A 489 -5.06 10.12 37.13
C ALA A 489 -5.70 9.98 38.53
N GLU A 490 -6.69 10.82 38.82
CA GLU A 490 -7.47 10.77 40.06
C GLU A 490 -8.90 10.29 39.78
N PHE A 491 -9.35 9.28 40.52
CA PHE A 491 -10.67 8.70 40.45
C PHE A 491 -11.42 9.02 41.74
N THR A 492 -12.57 9.67 41.63
CA THR A 492 -13.48 9.91 42.76
C THR A 492 -14.70 9.02 42.62
N ILE A 493 -14.98 8.23 43.67
CA ILE A 493 -16.12 7.34 43.74
C ILE A 493 -17.30 8.07 44.39
N ASP A 494 -18.45 8.05 43.74
CA ASP A 494 -19.75 8.43 44.31
C ASP A 494 -20.65 7.19 44.35
N GLY A 495 -21.34 6.95 45.46
CA GLY A 495 -21.97 5.67 45.77
C GLY A 495 -21.20 4.83 46.80
N SER A 496 -21.69 3.64 47.12
CA SER A 496 -21.06 2.75 48.11
C SER A 496 -21.32 1.28 47.78
N GLY A 497 -20.30 0.45 47.89
CA GLY A 497 -20.40 -0.98 47.57
C GLY A 497 -19.02 -1.61 47.38
N HIS A 498 -19.00 -2.92 47.22
CA HIS A 498 -17.80 -3.65 46.81
C HIS A 498 -17.50 -3.38 45.34
N ALA A 499 -16.22 -3.24 44.98
CA ALA A 499 -15.78 -3.26 43.58
C ALA A 499 -14.33 -3.73 43.46
N ASP A 500 -14.03 -4.47 42.39
CA ASP A 500 -12.66 -4.76 41.93
C ASP A 500 -12.29 -3.77 40.81
N ILE A 501 -11.58 -2.69 41.13
CA ILE A 501 -11.15 -1.70 40.14
C ILE A 501 -9.72 -2.02 39.69
N ARG A 502 -9.58 -2.32 38.40
CA ARG A 502 -8.33 -2.72 37.74
C ARG A 502 -7.84 -1.59 36.86
N PHE A 503 -6.68 -1.04 37.19
CA PHE A 503 -6.04 0.05 36.43
C PHE A 503 -4.96 -0.50 35.51
N ARG A 504 -5.09 -0.34 34.18
CA ARG A 504 -4.11 -0.89 33.22
C ARG A 504 -2.70 -0.39 33.56
N ILE A 505 -1.71 -1.27 33.54
CA ILE A 505 -0.30 -0.88 33.68
C ILE A 505 0.29 -0.78 32.27
N PRO A 506 0.44 0.43 31.69
CA PRO A 506 0.84 0.55 30.30
C PRO A 506 2.27 0.06 30.06
N ASP A 507 2.55 -0.38 28.84
CA ASP A 507 3.89 -0.79 28.41
C ASP A 507 4.89 0.39 28.41
N TRP A 508 4.42 1.60 28.08
CA TRP A 508 5.23 2.80 27.95
C TRP A 508 5.77 3.36 29.27
N LYS A 509 5.27 2.92 30.43
CA LYS A 509 5.72 3.41 31.75
C LYS A 509 7.25 3.46 31.88
N ALA A 510 7.75 4.53 32.49
CA ALA A 510 9.18 4.75 32.76
C ALA A 510 9.62 4.16 34.10
N GLY A 511 8.67 3.81 34.97
CA GLY A 511 8.95 3.30 36.31
C GLY A 511 7.76 2.57 36.92
N ASN A 512 7.82 2.37 38.24
CA ASN A 512 6.75 1.67 38.96
C ASN A 512 5.48 2.53 39.04
N VAL A 513 4.35 1.97 38.62
CA VAL A 513 3.04 2.57 38.87
C VAL A 513 2.78 2.63 40.37
N THR A 514 2.35 3.79 40.85
CA THR A 514 2.00 4.02 42.26
C THR A 514 0.51 4.26 42.38
N VAL A 515 -0.15 3.53 43.27
CA VAL A 515 -1.57 3.71 43.59
C VAL A 515 -1.70 4.21 45.02
N LYS A 516 -2.61 5.17 45.25
CA LYS A 516 -3.02 5.64 46.57
C LYS A 516 -4.52 5.54 46.72
N LEU A 517 -4.99 5.14 47.90
CA LEU A 517 -6.39 5.21 48.31
C LEU A 517 -6.50 6.20 49.47
N ASN A 518 -7.34 7.23 49.29
CA ASN A 518 -7.55 8.30 50.29
C ASN A 518 -6.24 8.97 50.78
N GLY A 519 -5.27 9.12 49.87
CA GLY A 519 -3.97 9.73 50.12
C GLY A 519 -2.89 8.79 50.68
N GLU A 520 -3.28 7.59 51.12
CA GLU A 520 -2.36 6.58 51.64
C GLU A 520 -1.92 5.63 50.52
N LYS A 521 -0.65 5.20 50.54
CA LYS A 521 -0.11 4.28 49.53
C LYS A 521 -0.85 2.94 49.59
N TYR A 522 -1.39 2.50 48.45
CA TYR A 522 -2.08 1.23 48.30
C TYR A 522 -1.13 0.16 47.72
N ALA A 523 -1.05 -1.00 48.37
CA ALA A 523 -0.24 -2.11 47.92
C ALA A 523 -1.07 -3.04 47.00
N TYR A 524 -1.18 -2.67 45.73
CA TYR A 524 -1.95 -3.43 44.74
C TYR A 524 -1.27 -4.76 44.36
N LYS A 525 -2.07 -5.68 43.82
CA LYS A 525 -1.58 -6.86 43.09
C LYS A 525 -1.64 -6.59 41.58
N THR A 526 -0.72 -7.16 40.83
CA THR A 526 -0.82 -7.19 39.36
C THR A 526 -1.64 -8.40 38.94
N VAL A 527 -2.77 -8.16 38.28
CA VAL A 527 -3.68 -9.19 37.76
C VAL A 527 -3.96 -8.86 36.30
N ASP A 528 -3.65 -9.78 35.39
CA ASP A 528 -3.90 -9.66 33.94
C ASP A 528 -3.32 -8.38 33.29
N GLY A 529 -2.20 -7.85 33.83
CA GLY A 529 -1.60 -6.59 33.36
C GLY A 529 -2.15 -5.32 34.04
N TYR A 530 -3.00 -5.45 35.05
CA TYR A 530 -3.65 -4.34 35.74
C TYR A 530 -3.24 -4.27 37.22
N ALA A 531 -3.15 -3.06 37.77
CA ALA A 531 -3.03 -2.80 39.18
C ALA A 531 -4.42 -2.91 39.83
N GLN A 532 -4.61 -3.94 40.66
CA GLN A 532 -5.88 -4.27 41.30
C GLN A 532 -6.10 -3.47 42.59
N VAL A 533 -7.25 -2.80 42.71
CA VAL A 533 -7.76 -2.18 43.93
C VAL A 533 -9.15 -2.75 44.21
N GLU A 534 -9.23 -3.66 45.18
CA GLU A 534 -10.44 -4.41 45.52
C GLU A 534 -10.84 -4.07 46.95
N GLU A 535 -11.91 -3.30 47.13
CA GLU A 535 -12.32 -2.76 48.44
C GLU A 535 -13.85 -2.58 48.52
N ASP A 536 -14.33 -2.31 49.74
CA ASP A 536 -15.67 -1.77 49.99
C ASP A 536 -15.60 -0.23 49.96
N PHE A 537 -15.95 0.37 48.82
CA PHE A 537 -15.87 1.81 48.62
C PHE A 537 -17.03 2.56 49.28
N SER A 538 -16.73 3.77 49.73
CA SER A 538 -17.67 4.77 50.24
C SER A 538 -17.68 6.03 49.38
N ALA A 539 -18.81 6.74 49.39
CA ALA A 539 -18.95 7.97 48.63
C ALA A 539 -17.90 9.00 49.07
N GLY A 540 -17.16 9.54 48.10
CA GLY A 540 -16.05 10.46 48.29
C GLY A 540 -14.68 9.80 48.39
N ASP A 541 -14.58 8.46 48.35
CA ASP A 541 -13.30 7.77 48.25
C ASP A 541 -12.54 8.19 46.99
N LYS A 542 -11.22 8.33 47.15
CA LYS A 542 -10.33 8.79 46.08
C LYS A 542 -9.22 7.79 45.83
N ILE A 543 -9.09 7.38 44.59
CA ILE A 543 -7.96 6.59 44.11
C ILE A 543 -7.09 7.50 43.25
N SER A 544 -5.79 7.52 43.49
CA SER A 544 -4.83 8.23 42.64
C SER A 544 -3.86 7.21 42.06
N VAL A 545 -3.69 7.24 40.74
CA VAL A 545 -2.78 6.38 39.98
C VAL A 545 -1.74 7.27 39.32
N THR A 546 -0.47 7.09 39.68
CA THR A 546 0.66 7.79 39.07
C THR A 546 1.46 6.82 38.22
N ILE A 547 1.65 7.15 36.94
CA ILE A 547 2.34 6.35 35.92
C ILE A 547 3.51 7.17 35.40
N PRO A 548 4.75 6.90 35.85
CA PRO A 548 5.90 7.70 35.43
C PRO A 548 6.10 7.68 33.91
N GLU A 549 6.32 8.84 33.32
CA GLU A 549 6.56 9.04 31.89
C GLU A 549 8.00 9.50 31.62
N THR A 550 8.57 9.07 30.51
CA THR A 550 9.84 9.60 29.98
C THR A 550 9.81 9.52 28.47
N VAL A 551 10.72 10.24 27.81
CA VAL A 551 10.93 10.12 26.37
C VAL A 551 11.60 8.79 26.04
N LYS A 552 11.11 8.11 25.00
CA LYS A 552 11.70 6.87 24.49
C LYS A 552 11.83 6.94 22.97
N GLY A 553 12.97 6.47 22.46
CA GLY A 553 13.23 6.32 21.03
C GLY A 553 12.83 4.93 20.54
N TYR A 554 12.15 4.88 19.40
CA TYR A 554 11.70 3.66 18.74
C TYR A 554 12.33 3.58 17.34
N PRO A 555 13.21 2.60 17.08
CA PRO A 555 13.85 2.46 15.78
C PRO A 555 12.88 1.88 14.74
N LEU A 556 13.12 2.16 13.47
CA LEU A 556 12.50 1.40 12.38
C LEU A 556 13.23 0.06 12.17
N PRO A 557 12.50 -1.03 11.87
CA PRO A 557 13.06 -2.38 11.80
C PRO A 557 14.10 -2.56 10.69
N ASP A 558 13.95 -1.90 9.54
CA ASP A 558 14.87 -1.96 8.40
C ASP A 558 16.05 -0.97 8.50
N LYS A 559 16.03 -0.03 9.44
CA LYS A 559 17.14 0.91 9.68
C LYS A 559 17.22 1.32 11.15
N ASN A 560 18.04 0.60 11.92
CA ASN A 560 18.22 0.78 13.37
C ASN A 560 18.93 2.09 13.80
N THR A 561 19.22 2.99 12.86
CA THR A 561 19.68 4.36 13.13
C THR A 561 18.59 5.40 12.90
N VAL A 562 17.42 5.02 12.37
CA VAL A 562 16.27 5.90 12.18
C VAL A 562 15.29 5.73 13.32
N TYR A 563 15.00 6.82 14.04
CA TYR A 563 14.18 6.81 15.25
C TYR A 563 13.02 7.79 15.18
N GLY A 564 11.87 7.36 15.71
CA GLY A 564 10.78 8.23 16.16
C GLY A 564 10.69 8.24 17.68
N PHE A 565 9.97 9.21 18.26
CA PHE A 565 9.94 9.41 19.71
C PHE A 565 8.52 9.36 20.27
N LYS A 566 8.35 8.75 21.44
CA LYS A 566 7.14 8.91 22.29
C LYS A 566 7.50 9.52 23.63
N TYR A 567 6.53 10.22 24.22
CA TYR A 567 6.53 10.59 25.63
C TYR A 567 5.21 10.09 26.23
N GLY A 568 5.29 9.11 27.14
CA GLY A 568 4.11 8.36 27.56
C GLY A 568 3.39 7.71 26.35
N PRO A 569 2.06 7.86 26.21
CA PRO A 569 1.30 7.28 25.10
C PRO A 569 1.40 8.08 23.78
N VAL A 570 1.98 9.28 23.77
CA VAL A 570 1.93 10.18 22.60
C VAL A 570 3.23 10.16 21.79
N VAL A 571 3.08 10.00 20.48
CA VAL A 571 4.14 10.21 19.48
C VAL A 571 4.45 11.70 19.41
N LEU A 572 5.73 12.02 19.29
CA LEU A 572 6.23 13.36 19.08
C LEU A 572 6.68 13.53 17.62
N SER A 573 6.33 14.66 17.00
CA SER A 573 6.88 15.04 15.69
C SER A 573 7.52 16.43 15.72
N ALA A 574 8.54 16.65 14.89
CA ALA A 574 9.24 17.92 14.79
C ALA A 574 8.44 18.94 13.99
N GLU A 575 8.48 20.20 14.41
CA GLU A 575 7.82 21.32 13.75
C GLU A 575 8.65 21.84 12.56
N LEU A 576 8.12 21.74 11.32
CA LEU A 576 8.86 22.11 10.10
C LEU A 576 8.27 23.32 9.35
N GLY A 577 7.32 24.03 9.97
CA GLY A 577 6.74 25.27 9.44
C GLY A 577 5.66 25.08 8.37
N LYS A 578 5.22 26.18 7.76
CA LYS A 578 4.01 26.24 6.89
C LYS A 578 4.30 26.63 5.43
N GLN A 579 5.56 26.51 5.01
CA GLN A 579 6.01 26.99 3.70
C GLN A 579 5.43 26.10 2.59
N ASP A 580 4.91 26.69 1.52
CA ASP A 580 4.52 26.02 0.26
C ASP A 580 3.70 24.73 0.44
N MET A 581 2.73 24.73 1.35
CA MET A 581 1.85 23.57 1.59
C MET A 581 0.83 23.40 0.47
N THR A 582 1.28 22.83 -0.65
CA THR A 582 0.47 22.54 -1.84
C THR A 582 -0.09 21.12 -1.80
N THR A 583 -1.32 20.95 -2.29
CA THR A 583 -2.01 19.66 -2.37
C THR A 583 -2.06 19.17 -3.80
N GLY A 584 -2.11 17.85 -3.98
CA GLY A 584 -2.43 17.17 -5.23
C GLY A 584 -3.60 16.20 -5.03
N SER A 585 -3.87 15.41 -6.06
CA SER A 585 -4.91 14.37 -6.09
C SER A 585 -4.27 13.04 -6.45
N THR A 586 -4.82 11.94 -5.94
CA THR A 586 -4.47 10.59 -6.38
C THR A 586 -5.69 9.67 -6.34
N GLY A 587 -5.66 8.62 -7.16
CA GLY A 587 -6.76 7.71 -7.32
C GLY A 587 -8.05 8.43 -7.67
N MET A 588 -9.18 7.97 -7.13
CA MET A 588 -10.48 8.64 -7.30
C MET A 588 -10.56 9.89 -6.43
N TRP A 589 -9.83 10.95 -6.76
CA TRP A 589 -9.94 12.27 -6.13
C TRP A 589 -9.63 12.29 -4.62
N VAL A 590 -8.66 11.49 -4.16
CA VAL A 590 -8.14 11.58 -2.79
C VAL A 590 -7.10 12.68 -2.73
N THR A 591 -7.31 13.68 -1.87
CA THR A 591 -6.39 14.81 -1.75
C THR A 591 -5.17 14.43 -0.90
N ILE A 592 -3.97 14.71 -1.41
CA ILE A 592 -2.69 14.38 -0.76
C ILE A 592 -1.77 15.60 -0.69
N PRO A 593 -0.82 15.66 0.25
CA PRO A 593 0.19 16.72 0.23
C PRO A 593 1.18 16.45 -0.91
N LYS A 594 1.38 17.43 -1.80
CA LYS A 594 2.12 17.23 -3.07
C LYS A 594 3.62 17.16 -2.87
N GLU A 595 4.19 18.18 -2.21
CA GLU A 595 5.64 18.30 -2.04
C GLU A 595 6.05 18.29 -0.57
N ALA A 596 7.17 17.63 -0.26
CA ALA A 596 7.84 17.74 1.03
C ALA A 596 8.82 18.92 1.05
N VAL A 597 8.97 19.56 2.21
CA VAL A 597 10.23 20.27 2.48
C VAL A 597 11.28 19.22 2.80
N SER A 598 12.50 19.35 2.27
CA SER A 598 13.58 18.38 2.49
C SER A 598 14.58 18.94 3.52
N PRO A 599 14.30 18.86 4.84
CA PRO A 599 15.34 19.12 5.82
C PRO A 599 16.42 18.03 5.71
N ASP A 600 17.61 18.33 6.21
CA ASP A 600 18.59 17.27 6.44
C ASP A 600 18.02 16.29 7.48
N GLN A 601 17.75 15.06 7.05
CA GLN A 601 17.23 14.01 7.91
C GLN A 601 18.33 13.32 8.73
N ASN A 602 19.60 13.60 8.40
CA ASN A 602 20.75 13.08 9.12
C ASN A 602 21.11 14.01 10.29
N ILE A 603 20.89 13.51 11.50
CA ILE A 603 21.18 14.19 12.75
C ILE A 603 22.50 13.64 13.30
N THR A 604 23.53 14.48 13.29
CA THR A 604 24.83 14.09 13.84
C THR A 604 24.87 14.39 15.33
N ILE A 605 25.18 13.38 16.14
CA ILE A 605 25.47 13.53 17.56
C ILE A 605 26.76 14.34 17.68
N THR A 606 26.77 15.39 18.49
CA THR A 606 27.91 16.31 18.60
C THR A 606 29.02 15.79 19.51
N GLU A 607 28.70 14.91 20.46
CA GLU A 607 29.66 14.32 21.37
C GLU A 607 30.49 13.22 20.68
N THR A 608 31.83 13.33 20.77
CA THR A 608 32.74 12.38 20.14
C THR A 608 32.80 11.07 20.92
N GLY A 609 32.63 9.95 20.21
CA GLY A 609 32.75 8.61 20.80
C GLY A 609 31.45 8.05 21.38
N VAL A 610 30.34 8.80 21.34
CA VAL A 610 29.01 8.33 21.72
C VAL A 610 28.35 7.62 20.53
N SER A 611 27.99 6.35 20.71
CA SER A 611 27.21 5.58 19.75
C SER A 611 25.75 6.04 19.70
N VAL A 612 25.05 5.81 18.58
CA VAL A 612 23.60 6.07 18.49
C VAL A 612 22.83 5.32 19.60
N ALA A 613 23.23 4.08 19.90
CA ALA A 613 22.59 3.29 20.95
C ALA A 613 22.78 3.89 22.35
N GLU A 614 23.97 4.40 22.67
CA GLU A 614 24.24 5.10 23.94
C GLU A 614 23.43 6.41 24.03
N PHE A 615 23.41 7.21 22.94
CA PHE A 615 22.60 8.43 22.89
C PHE A 615 21.11 8.17 23.12
N MET A 616 20.58 7.08 22.53
CA MET A 616 19.17 6.70 22.70
C MET A 616 18.87 6.11 24.09
N ALA A 617 19.85 5.51 24.76
CA ALA A 617 19.70 5.03 26.13
C ALA A 617 19.55 6.18 27.14
N ASP A 618 20.22 7.30 26.88
CA ASP A 618 20.19 8.51 27.71
C ASP A 618 19.34 9.63 27.07
N LEU A 619 18.33 9.27 26.25
CA LEU A 619 17.55 10.23 25.44
C LEU A 619 16.88 11.33 26.27
N GLU A 620 16.53 11.06 27.54
CA GLU A 620 15.92 12.05 28.43
C GLU A 620 16.80 13.27 28.73
N ASP A 621 18.11 13.11 28.65
CA ASP A 621 19.07 14.21 28.79
C ASP A 621 19.18 15.07 27.52
N TYR A 622 18.77 14.53 26.37
CA TYR A 622 18.92 15.16 25.06
C TYR A 622 17.62 15.65 24.42
N LEU A 623 16.48 15.02 24.71
CA LEU A 623 15.16 15.46 24.24
C LEU A 623 14.41 16.15 25.39
N VAL A 624 14.86 17.38 25.69
CA VAL A 624 14.54 18.09 26.92
C VAL A 624 13.19 18.80 26.82
N ARG A 625 12.30 18.55 27.78
CA ARG A 625 10.98 19.20 27.87
C ARG A 625 11.11 20.68 28.26
N ASP A 626 10.40 21.57 27.57
CA ASP A 626 10.36 23.01 27.83
C ASP A 626 9.35 23.35 28.94
N GLY A 627 9.85 23.40 30.17
CA GLY A 627 9.04 23.68 31.36
C GLY A 627 7.87 22.70 31.49
N ASP A 628 6.68 23.24 31.78
CA ASP A 628 5.45 22.44 31.89
C ASP A 628 4.79 22.17 30.52
N SER A 629 5.32 22.70 29.42
CA SER A 629 4.72 22.52 28.09
C SER A 629 5.01 21.14 27.51
N MET A 630 4.15 20.65 26.62
CA MET A 630 4.40 19.43 25.83
C MET A 630 5.24 19.75 24.59
N ARG A 631 6.35 20.48 24.78
CA ARG A 631 7.33 20.80 23.74
C ARG A 631 8.68 20.28 24.18
N PHE A 632 9.38 19.59 23.29
CA PHE A 632 10.66 18.95 23.59
C PHE A 632 11.70 19.44 22.61
N LYS A 633 12.83 19.95 23.11
CA LYS A 633 13.93 20.43 22.28
C LYS A 633 15.02 19.38 22.21
N LEU A 634 15.43 19.03 20.99
CA LEU A 634 16.55 18.14 20.78
C LEU A 634 17.88 18.90 20.96
N GLU A 635 18.70 18.42 21.88
CA GLU A 635 20.03 18.96 22.21
C GLU A 635 21.12 17.90 21.95
N GLY A 636 22.39 18.27 22.11
CA GLY A 636 23.50 17.34 21.89
C GLY A 636 23.72 16.91 20.44
N THR A 637 23.02 17.52 19.47
CA THR A 637 23.10 17.20 18.04
C THR A 637 23.34 18.43 17.16
N THR A 638 23.62 18.21 15.88
CA THR A 638 23.75 19.29 14.87
C THR A 638 22.40 19.89 14.47
N ALA A 639 21.30 19.22 14.77
CA ALA A 639 19.96 19.64 14.42
C ALA A 639 19.37 20.55 15.51
N ASN A 640 18.60 21.56 15.09
CA ASN A 640 17.84 22.42 16.00
C ASN A 640 16.34 22.17 15.77
N LEU A 641 15.82 21.11 16.39
CA LEU A 641 14.45 20.64 16.22
C LEU A 641 13.67 20.76 17.53
N THR A 642 12.40 21.15 17.42
CA THR A 642 11.44 21.12 18.52
C THR A 642 10.32 20.15 18.17
N PHE A 643 10.03 19.25 19.08
CA PHE A 643 9.05 18.18 18.94
C PHE A 643 7.83 18.46 19.82
N THR A 644 6.64 18.14 19.32
CA THR A 644 5.36 18.26 20.04
C THR A 644 4.46 17.05 19.77
N PRO A 645 3.45 16.74 20.63
CA PRO A 645 2.51 15.66 20.40
C PRO A 645 1.91 15.71 18.99
N HIS A 646 2.04 14.61 18.25
CA HIS A 646 1.74 14.53 16.83
C HIS A 646 0.27 14.87 16.53
N TYR A 647 -0.66 14.43 17.38
CA TYR A 647 -2.09 14.71 17.22
C TYR A 647 -2.43 16.20 17.33
N ARG A 648 -1.58 17.01 17.98
CA ARG A 648 -1.73 18.47 18.06
C ARG A 648 -1.16 19.22 16.87
N GLN A 649 -0.44 18.54 15.97
CA GLN A 649 0.14 19.15 14.78
C GLN A 649 -0.83 19.00 13.60
N TYR A 650 -1.64 20.04 13.37
CA TYR A 650 -2.65 20.05 12.30
C TYR A 650 -2.50 21.21 11.30
N GLN A 651 -1.65 22.19 11.58
CA GLN A 651 -1.53 23.42 10.77
C GLN A 651 -0.22 23.56 9.99
N GLN A 652 0.69 22.58 10.07
CA GLN A 652 2.05 22.73 9.58
C GLN A 652 2.66 21.41 9.13
N ARG A 653 3.82 21.51 8.49
CA ARG A 653 4.66 20.37 8.10
C ARG A 653 5.32 19.75 9.32
N TYR A 654 5.57 18.45 9.27
CA TYR A 654 6.12 17.69 10.39
C TYR A 654 7.13 16.62 9.96
N GLY A 655 7.93 16.14 10.92
CA GLY A 655 8.81 14.98 10.76
C GLY A 655 8.79 14.09 12.00
N ILE A 656 8.42 12.81 11.84
CA ILE A 656 8.40 11.82 12.93
C ILE A 656 9.75 11.11 13.06
N TYR A 657 10.31 10.67 11.94
CA TYR A 657 11.50 9.81 11.89
C TYR A 657 12.74 10.55 11.40
N TRP A 658 13.87 10.33 12.09
CA TRP A 658 15.15 10.99 11.84
C TRP A 658 16.30 9.99 11.94
N ASN A 659 17.30 10.10 11.06
CA ASN A 659 18.48 9.22 11.03
C ASN A 659 19.59 9.79 11.91
N PHE A 660 20.07 9.04 12.89
CA PHE A 660 21.11 9.48 13.82
C PHE A 660 22.48 8.92 13.44
N ILE A 661 23.52 9.76 13.53
CA ILE A 661 24.90 9.42 13.17
C ILE A 661 25.84 9.84 14.29
N SER A 662 26.75 8.94 14.70
CA SER A 662 27.79 9.23 15.69
C SER A 662 28.89 10.13 15.12
N ASN A 663 29.36 11.09 15.92
CA ASN A 663 30.45 11.99 15.54
C ASN A 663 31.72 11.20 15.17
N GLY A 664 32.34 11.54 14.04
CA GLY A 664 33.54 10.87 13.54
C GLY A 664 33.29 9.56 12.80
N SER A 665 32.03 9.11 12.71
CA SER A 665 31.65 8.09 11.74
C SER A 665 31.59 8.76 10.37
N SER A 666 32.39 8.30 9.41
CA SER A 666 32.10 8.61 8.01
C SER A 666 30.74 7.99 7.72
N SER A 667 29.72 8.84 7.55
CA SER A 667 28.43 8.41 7.02
C SER A 667 28.72 7.67 5.72
N GLY A 668 28.62 6.35 5.73
CA GLY A 668 28.73 5.52 4.52
C GLY A 668 27.55 5.70 3.58
N GLU A 669 26.73 6.75 3.75
CA GLU A 669 25.72 7.13 2.78
C GLU A 669 26.40 7.84 1.62
N ARG A 670 26.67 7.02 0.62
CA ARG A 670 27.13 7.43 -0.71
C ARG A 670 26.14 8.47 -1.26
N PRO A 671 26.58 9.66 -1.69
CA PRO A 671 25.68 10.62 -2.30
C PRO A 671 25.02 9.98 -3.53
N PRO A 672 23.68 10.09 -3.71
CA PRO A 672 23.02 9.55 -4.88
C PRO A 672 23.57 10.22 -6.16
N ARG A 673 23.81 9.43 -7.22
CA ARG A 673 24.41 9.91 -8.48
C ARG A 673 23.42 10.50 -9.47
N ALA A 674 22.14 10.31 -9.25
CA ALA A 674 21.07 11.01 -9.91
C ALA A 674 19.96 11.25 -8.88
N LYS A 675 19.30 12.40 -8.96
CA LYS A 675 18.01 12.56 -8.29
C LYS A 675 16.99 11.83 -9.16
N SER A 676 16.68 10.59 -8.79
CA SER A 676 15.49 9.91 -9.30
C SER A 676 14.28 10.48 -8.60
N THR A 677 13.33 11.00 -9.38
CA THR A 677 12.06 11.52 -8.89
C THR A 677 10.97 10.68 -9.54
N THR A 678 10.17 9.98 -8.75
CA THR A 678 8.93 9.38 -9.24
C THR A 678 8.04 10.51 -9.73
N ILE A 679 7.70 10.49 -11.01
CA ILE A 679 6.79 11.46 -11.63
C ILE A 679 5.36 10.98 -11.47
N ASP A 680 5.14 9.69 -11.74
CA ASP A 680 3.81 9.10 -11.66
C ASP A 680 3.85 7.65 -11.19
N THR A 681 2.69 7.19 -10.74
CA THR A 681 2.45 5.80 -10.36
C THR A 681 1.00 5.41 -10.61
N VAL A 682 0.80 4.22 -11.18
CA VAL A 682 -0.51 3.58 -11.30
C VAL A 682 -0.45 2.19 -10.69
N GLN A 683 -1.56 1.72 -10.14
CA GLN A 683 -1.67 0.42 -9.48
C GLN A 683 -2.58 -0.54 -10.26
N PRO A 684 -2.03 -1.42 -11.11
CA PRO A 684 -2.84 -2.33 -11.92
C PRO A 684 -3.74 -3.24 -11.10
N GLY A 685 -4.97 -3.40 -11.56
CA GLY A 685 -6.02 -4.18 -10.92
C GLY A 685 -6.82 -3.44 -9.87
N TYR A 686 -6.32 -2.30 -9.39
CA TYR A 686 -7.00 -1.48 -8.40
C TYR A 686 -7.61 -0.24 -9.05
N GLY A 687 -8.87 -0.41 -9.48
CA GLY A 687 -9.55 0.53 -10.38
C GLY A 687 -9.55 1.98 -9.93
N GLN A 688 -9.43 2.25 -8.62
CA GLN A 688 -9.35 3.60 -8.05
C GLN A 688 -8.17 4.40 -8.61
N TYR A 689 -7.00 3.78 -8.80
CA TYR A 689 -5.81 4.43 -9.38
C TYR A 689 -5.72 4.28 -10.89
N GLU A 690 -6.40 3.28 -11.47
CA GLU A 690 -6.36 3.06 -12.92
C GLU A 690 -7.30 4.00 -13.69
N ASN A 691 -8.46 4.32 -13.11
CA ASN A 691 -9.52 5.06 -13.79
C ASN A 691 -9.64 6.52 -13.33
N ASP A 692 -8.61 7.05 -12.67
CA ASP A 692 -8.57 8.46 -12.35
C ASP A 692 -8.43 9.33 -13.61
N ASN A 693 -8.60 10.64 -13.44
CA ASN A 693 -8.59 11.58 -14.57
C ASN A 693 -7.23 11.72 -15.25
N LEU A 694 -6.13 11.32 -14.59
CA LEU A 694 -4.78 11.32 -15.15
C LEU A 694 -4.61 10.07 -16.00
N HIS A 695 -4.64 8.90 -15.36
CA HIS A 695 -4.37 7.59 -15.95
C HIS A 695 -5.41 7.18 -16.99
N ASN A 696 -6.69 7.47 -16.75
CA ASN A 696 -7.82 7.22 -17.66
C ASN A 696 -7.63 5.92 -18.45
N MET A 697 -7.61 4.81 -17.71
CA MET A 697 -7.35 3.50 -18.28
C MET A 697 -8.26 3.22 -19.49
N ASP A 698 -7.64 2.77 -20.59
CA ASP A 698 -8.32 2.21 -21.74
C ASP A 698 -8.07 0.70 -21.77
N GLU A 699 -9.12 -0.09 -21.96
CA GLU A 699 -8.99 -1.55 -21.92
C GLU A 699 -9.92 -2.25 -22.91
N LYS A 700 -9.48 -3.43 -23.33
CA LYS A 700 -10.29 -4.40 -24.05
C LYS A 700 -9.98 -5.78 -23.53
N ASP A 701 -11.01 -6.52 -23.11
CA ASP A 701 -10.90 -7.90 -22.66
C ASP A 701 -9.77 -8.10 -21.62
N SER A 702 -9.73 -7.28 -20.57
CA SER A 702 -8.76 -7.41 -19.48
C SER A 702 -9.45 -7.77 -18.16
N GLN A 703 -8.69 -8.00 -17.09
CA GLN A 703 -9.24 -8.23 -15.75
C GLN A 703 -8.31 -7.70 -14.65
N GLY A 704 -8.88 -6.93 -13.71
CA GLY A 704 -8.23 -6.48 -12.48
C GLY A 704 -8.62 -7.32 -11.26
N ILE A 705 -7.67 -7.56 -10.35
CA ILE A 705 -7.80 -8.38 -9.13
C ILE A 705 -7.12 -7.68 -7.94
N THR A 706 -7.65 -7.83 -6.71
CA THR A 706 -7.14 -7.18 -5.47
C THR A 706 -6.89 -8.16 -4.30
N ASP A 707 -6.78 -9.46 -4.57
CA ASP A 707 -6.79 -10.52 -3.53
C ASP A 707 -5.41 -10.96 -3.03
N ASP A 708 -4.51 -11.28 -3.96
CA ASP A 708 -3.18 -11.88 -3.73
C ASP A 708 -2.05 -10.95 -4.18
N SER A 709 -2.22 -9.66 -3.90
CA SER A 709 -1.63 -8.49 -4.59
C SER A 709 -2.48 -7.95 -5.73
N THR A 710 -2.41 -6.64 -5.95
CA THR A 710 -3.16 -5.98 -7.03
C THR A 710 -2.51 -6.33 -8.35
N TYR A 711 -3.29 -6.80 -9.33
CA TYR A 711 -2.74 -7.01 -10.67
C TYR A 711 -3.79 -6.90 -11.75
N ARG A 712 -3.32 -6.60 -12.97
CA ARG A 712 -4.10 -6.67 -14.20
C ARG A 712 -3.42 -7.55 -15.24
N TYR A 713 -4.23 -8.24 -16.04
CA TYR A 713 -3.76 -8.98 -17.20
C TYR A 713 -4.76 -8.85 -18.35
N ALA A 714 -4.27 -8.96 -19.58
CA ALA A 714 -5.08 -8.99 -20.79
C ALA A 714 -5.47 -10.44 -21.12
N LYS A 715 -6.74 -10.67 -21.46
CA LYS A 715 -7.21 -11.94 -22.01
C LYS A 715 -6.76 -12.06 -23.48
N PRO A 716 -6.89 -13.24 -24.13
CA PRO A 716 -6.51 -13.43 -25.52
C PRO A 716 -7.08 -12.34 -26.45
N GLY A 717 -6.19 -11.67 -27.19
CA GLY A 717 -6.53 -10.56 -28.12
C GLY A 717 -6.95 -9.24 -27.45
N GLY A 718 -6.81 -9.15 -26.12
CA GLY A 718 -7.09 -7.97 -25.30
C GLY A 718 -5.86 -7.11 -25.02
N TYR A 719 -6.09 -5.98 -24.37
CA TYR A 719 -5.06 -5.06 -23.89
C TYR A 719 -5.59 -4.21 -22.73
N PHE A 720 -4.68 -3.53 -22.04
CA PHE A 720 -4.99 -2.40 -21.16
C PHE A 720 -3.90 -1.34 -21.27
N SER A 721 -4.26 -0.07 -21.10
CA SER A 721 -3.37 1.06 -21.30
C SER A 721 -3.62 2.15 -20.27
N TYR A 722 -2.58 2.87 -19.86
CA TYR A 722 -2.66 4.03 -18.97
C TYR A 722 -1.97 5.24 -19.58
N ARG A 723 -2.47 6.44 -19.33
CA ARG A 723 -1.75 7.70 -19.52
C ARG A 723 -0.85 7.93 -18.31
N MET A 724 0.45 7.77 -18.47
CA MET A 724 1.42 7.99 -17.40
C MET A 724 2.05 9.38 -17.52
N ALA A 725 2.07 10.15 -16.44
CA ALA A 725 2.77 11.43 -16.39
C ALA A 725 4.29 11.24 -16.47
N VAL A 726 4.95 12.18 -17.15
CA VAL A 726 6.39 12.19 -17.40
C VAL A 726 6.96 13.60 -17.26
N ASP A 727 8.28 13.71 -17.06
CA ASP A 727 8.99 14.99 -17.05
C ASP A 727 9.78 15.11 -18.36
N PRO A 728 9.33 15.90 -19.35
CA PRO A 728 10.04 16.05 -20.63
C PRO A 728 11.37 16.80 -20.49
N GLU A 729 11.66 17.40 -19.33
CA GLU A 729 12.97 18.00 -19.03
C GLU A 729 13.91 17.01 -18.29
N ALA A 730 13.48 15.77 -18.03
CA ALA A 730 14.34 14.75 -17.46
C ALA A 730 15.45 14.37 -18.45
N ALA A 731 16.65 14.09 -17.95
CA ALA A 731 17.72 13.54 -18.79
C ALA A 731 17.44 12.08 -19.17
N TYR A 732 16.68 11.37 -18.31
CA TYR A 732 16.18 10.03 -18.61
C TYR A 732 14.79 9.87 -18.02
N THR A 733 13.91 9.20 -18.77
CA THR A 733 12.63 8.71 -18.26
C THR A 733 12.67 7.18 -18.22
N THR A 734 12.34 6.60 -17.08
CA THR A 734 12.23 5.13 -16.92
C THR A 734 10.80 4.73 -16.57
N LEU A 735 10.38 3.57 -17.10
CA LEU A 735 9.16 2.86 -16.75
C LEU A 735 9.54 1.62 -15.95
N THR A 736 9.10 1.54 -14.70
CA THR A 736 9.27 0.34 -13.86
C THR A 736 7.97 -0.44 -13.81
N VAL A 737 8.00 -1.73 -14.16
CA VAL A 737 6.83 -2.62 -14.21
C VAL A 737 7.08 -3.83 -13.31
N THR A 738 6.21 -4.07 -12.34
CA THR A 738 6.33 -5.23 -11.43
C THR A 738 5.70 -6.47 -12.04
N LEU A 739 6.46 -7.57 -12.09
CA LEU A 739 6.07 -8.85 -12.70
C LEU A 739 6.19 -10.00 -11.70
N ARG A 740 5.54 -11.13 -12.00
CA ARG A 740 5.52 -12.30 -11.10
C ARG A 740 6.22 -13.51 -11.71
N LYS A 741 7.11 -14.14 -10.93
CA LYS A 741 7.82 -15.37 -11.31
C LYS A 741 6.88 -16.53 -11.65
N ALA A 742 5.72 -16.60 -11.00
CA ALA A 742 4.70 -17.60 -11.28
C ALA A 742 4.17 -17.55 -12.72
N ASP A 743 4.33 -16.41 -13.41
CA ASP A 743 3.95 -16.21 -14.81
C ASP A 743 5.11 -16.48 -15.78
N ASN A 744 6.23 -17.06 -15.32
CA ASN A 744 7.27 -17.56 -16.22
C ASN A 744 6.65 -18.50 -17.27
N GLY A 745 7.00 -18.28 -18.54
CA GLY A 745 6.41 -18.97 -19.69
C GLY A 745 5.22 -18.25 -20.33
N LYS A 746 4.61 -17.25 -19.68
CA LYS A 746 3.65 -16.34 -20.32
C LYS A 746 4.37 -15.24 -21.10
N THR A 747 3.67 -14.65 -22.07
CA THR A 747 4.19 -13.54 -22.86
C THR A 747 3.71 -12.20 -22.32
N LEU A 748 4.51 -11.17 -22.53
CA LEU A 748 4.13 -9.78 -22.25
C LEU A 748 4.73 -8.87 -23.33
N ARG A 749 3.92 -7.92 -23.78
CA ARG A 749 4.29 -6.82 -24.64
C ARG A 749 3.94 -5.50 -23.96
N ILE A 750 4.91 -4.59 -23.90
CA ILE A 750 4.79 -3.25 -23.31
C ILE A 750 5.18 -2.23 -24.38
N ALA A 751 4.28 -1.31 -24.68
CA ALA A 751 4.50 -0.24 -25.66
C ALA A 751 4.30 1.14 -25.03
N ALA A 752 5.09 2.12 -25.49
CA ALA A 752 4.91 3.54 -25.21
C ALA A 752 4.55 4.26 -26.51
N GLY A 753 3.33 4.80 -26.59
CA GLY A 753 2.74 5.20 -27.86
C GLY A 753 2.64 4.00 -28.82
N ASP A 754 3.27 4.09 -30.01
CA ASP A 754 3.37 2.97 -30.93
C ASP A 754 4.71 2.20 -30.83
N THR A 755 5.60 2.56 -29.92
CA THR A 755 6.94 1.96 -29.83
C THR A 755 6.95 0.85 -28.79
N ILE A 756 7.37 -0.36 -29.18
CA ILE A 756 7.48 -1.50 -28.27
C ILE A 756 8.77 -1.35 -27.44
N LEU A 757 8.61 -1.15 -26.14
CA LEU A 757 9.72 -1.10 -25.18
C LEU A 757 10.15 -2.51 -24.73
N TYR A 758 9.21 -3.45 -24.70
CA TYR A 758 9.47 -4.85 -24.36
C TYR A 758 8.46 -5.77 -25.06
N ALA A 759 8.94 -6.89 -25.59
CA ALA A 759 8.12 -8.00 -26.09
C ALA A 759 8.88 -9.31 -25.87
N GLY A 760 8.31 -10.23 -25.10
CA GLY A 760 8.97 -11.50 -24.83
C GLY A 760 8.21 -12.44 -23.90
N THR A 761 8.80 -13.62 -23.71
CA THR A 761 8.35 -14.61 -22.72
C THR A 761 9.11 -14.41 -21.41
N LEU A 762 8.40 -14.42 -20.28
CA LEU A 762 9.03 -14.25 -18.97
C LEU A 762 9.81 -15.51 -18.55
N ASP A 763 11.04 -15.33 -18.05
CA ASP A 763 11.95 -16.42 -17.67
C ASP A 763 12.78 -16.13 -16.40
N TYR A 764 12.24 -15.34 -15.47
CA TYR A 764 12.96 -14.89 -14.28
C TYR A 764 13.48 -16.04 -13.41
N THR A 765 14.80 -16.09 -13.19
CA THR A 765 15.48 -17.16 -12.42
C THR A 765 15.80 -16.77 -10.98
N GLY A 766 15.50 -15.52 -10.58
CA GLY A 766 15.77 -15.03 -9.23
C GLY A 766 14.92 -15.71 -8.15
N ARG A 767 15.24 -15.40 -6.89
CA ARG A 767 14.62 -16.07 -5.72
C ARG A 767 13.30 -15.44 -5.27
N LYS A 768 13.02 -14.20 -5.67
CA LYS A 768 11.79 -13.48 -5.30
C LYS A 768 10.58 -13.96 -6.12
N ASP A 769 9.38 -13.84 -5.54
CA ASP A 769 8.12 -14.20 -6.21
C ASP A 769 7.67 -13.10 -7.18
N THR A 770 7.96 -11.83 -6.87
CA THR A 770 7.82 -10.69 -7.78
C THR A 770 9.18 -10.06 -8.07
N TYR A 771 9.30 -9.38 -9.20
CA TYR A 771 10.51 -8.67 -9.63
C TYR A 771 10.16 -7.49 -10.53
N ASP A 772 10.97 -6.45 -10.46
CA ASP A 772 10.80 -5.26 -11.29
C ASP A 772 11.47 -5.45 -12.65
N LYS A 773 10.82 -4.93 -13.68
CA LYS A 773 11.39 -4.73 -15.01
C LYS A 773 11.48 -3.23 -15.25
N VAL A 774 12.70 -2.68 -15.21
CA VAL A 774 12.98 -1.28 -15.53
C VAL A 774 13.26 -1.14 -17.03
N LEU A 775 12.55 -0.24 -17.70
CA LEU A 775 12.65 0.05 -19.13
C LEU A 775 12.93 1.55 -19.31
N ILE A 776 13.92 1.90 -20.14
CA ILE A 776 14.15 3.29 -20.53
C ILE A 776 13.13 3.66 -21.62
N ILE A 777 12.46 4.81 -21.48
CA ILE A 777 11.67 5.41 -22.55
C ILE A 777 12.59 6.34 -23.35
N PRO A 778 12.93 6.01 -24.60
CA PRO A 778 13.88 6.82 -25.38
C PRO A 778 13.37 8.23 -25.66
N ASP A 779 14.27 9.20 -25.77
CA ASP A 779 13.93 10.61 -26.05
C ASP A 779 13.13 10.76 -27.36
N GLU A 780 13.44 9.95 -28.39
CA GLU A 780 12.67 9.96 -29.65
C GLU A 780 11.21 9.53 -29.48
N VAL A 781 10.92 8.67 -28.50
CA VAL A 781 9.56 8.24 -28.14
C VAL A 781 8.88 9.35 -27.34
N MET A 782 9.60 9.98 -26.42
CA MET A 782 9.12 11.14 -25.67
C MET A 782 8.74 12.29 -26.60
N ASP A 783 9.62 12.67 -27.52
CA ASP A 783 9.41 13.72 -28.52
C ASP A 783 8.21 13.46 -29.44
N SER A 784 7.92 12.17 -29.72
CA SER A 784 6.88 11.77 -30.68
C SER A 784 5.50 11.58 -30.05
N TYR A 785 5.43 11.15 -28.79
CA TYR A 785 4.19 10.65 -28.18
C TYR A 785 3.73 11.36 -26.92
N VAL A 786 4.55 12.24 -26.34
CA VAL A 786 4.11 13.05 -25.19
C VAL A 786 2.96 13.98 -25.60
N LYS A 787 1.93 14.00 -24.77
CA LYS A 787 0.73 14.84 -24.92
C LYS A 787 0.58 15.70 -23.69
N HIS A 788 0.19 16.96 -23.88
CA HIS A 788 -0.24 17.82 -22.79
C HIS A 788 -1.72 17.59 -22.48
N ILE A 789 -2.05 17.33 -21.22
CA ILE A 789 -3.43 17.20 -20.75
C ILE A 789 -3.64 18.01 -19.46
N THR A 790 -4.90 18.35 -19.19
CA THR A 790 -5.34 18.81 -17.87
C THR A 790 -6.10 17.69 -17.18
N ALA A 791 -5.68 17.28 -15.99
CA ALA A 791 -6.37 16.30 -15.16
C ALA A 791 -6.50 16.88 -13.73
N ASP A 792 -7.70 16.78 -13.13
CA ASP A 792 -7.98 17.33 -11.78
C ASP A 792 -7.58 18.81 -11.56
N GLY A 793 -7.52 19.59 -12.65
CA GLY A 793 -7.12 21.01 -12.60
C GLY A 793 -5.60 21.24 -12.57
N GLU A 794 -4.79 20.18 -12.70
CA GLU A 794 -3.35 20.25 -12.92
C GLU A 794 -2.99 19.90 -14.37
N GLU A 795 -1.92 20.50 -14.87
CA GLU A 795 -1.37 20.24 -16.20
C GLU A 795 -0.33 19.12 -16.10
N TYR A 796 -0.41 18.15 -17.01
CA TYR A 796 0.52 17.03 -17.09
C TYR A 796 1.02 16.84 -18.52
N ASP A 797 2.30 16.50 -18.61
CA ASP A 797 2.88 15.83 -19.77
C ASP A 797 2.69 14.33 -19.60
N VAL A 798 1.99 13.68 -20.52
CA VAL A 798 1.66 12.25 -20.42
C VAL A 798 2.05 11.46 -21.66
N ILE A 799 2.33 10.18 -21.46
CA ILE A 799 2.53 9.20 -22.53
C ILE A 799 1.64 7.97 -22.29
N ASP A 800 1.07 7.42 -23.35
CA ASP A 800 0.25 6.20 -23.26
C ASP A 800 1.18 4.98 -23.14
N ILE A 801 1.01 4.19 -22.08
CA ILE A 801 1.71 2.91 -21.87
C ILE A 801 0.69 1.77 -21.99
N THR A 802 0.87 0.91 -23.00
CA THR A 802 -0.05 -0.19 -23.33
C THR A 802 0.57 -1.56 -23.04
N PHE A 803 -0.21 -2.44 -22.43
CA PHE A 803 0.13 -3.81 -22.07
C PHE A 803 -0.76 -4.81 -22.80
N SER A 804 -0.14 -5.85 -23.37
CA SER A 804 -0.83 -6.95 -24.07
C SER A 804 0.00 -8.22 -24.01
N ALA A 805 -0.55 -9.34 -24.48
CA ALA A 805 0.25 -10.53 -24.78
C ALA A 805 1.04 -10.32 -26.09
N ASP A 806 2.19 -10.97 -26.22
CA ASP A 806 2.97 -10.97 -27.48
C ASP A 806 2.41 -11.98 -28.50
N ASN A 807 1.50 -12.85 -28.05
CA ASN A 807 0.77 -13.86 -28.81
C ASN A 807 -0.75 -13.75 -28.56
N ASP A 808 -1.55 -14.63 -29.18
CA ASP A 808 -3.01 -14.66 -28.99
C ASP A 808 -3.42 -15.45 -27.73
N GLU A 809 -2.67 -15.30 -26.65
CA GLU A 809 -2.93 -15.93 -25.34
C GLU A 809 -3.14 -14.86 -24.26
N GLU A 810 -3.38 -15.29 -23.02
CA GLU A 810 -3.43 -14.41 -21.87
C GLU A 810 -2.04 -13.81 -21.59
N SER A 811 -1.98 -12.50 -21.33
CA SER A 811 -0.71 -11.86 -20.97
C SER A 811 -0.22 -12.33 -19.60
N ALA A 812 1.08 -12.17 -19.34
CA ALA A 812 1.56 -12.13 -17.96
C ALA A 812 0.85 -11.01 -17.18
N LYS A 813 0.71 -11.21 -15.87
CA LYS A 813 0.15 -10.24 -14.93
C LYS A 813 1.15 -9.11 -14.71
N VAL A 814 0.64 -7.89 -14.80
CA VAL A 814 1.32 -6.70 -14.29
C VAL A 814 0.80 -6.46 -12.90
N CYS A 815 1.69 -6.51 -11.92
CA CYS A 815 1.36 -6.52 -10.50
C CYS A 815 1.68 -5.18 -9.85
N ASP A 816 1.16 -4.99 -8.65
CA ASP A 816 1.52 -3.97 -7.67
C ASP A 816 1.49 -2.58 -8.31
N PHE A 817 2.65 -1.93 -8.48
CA PHE A 817 2.73 -0.60 -9.08
C PHE A 817 3.53 -0.58 -10.39
N ILE A 818 3.15 0.35 -11.26
CA ILE A 818 3.92 0.82 -12.39
C ILE A 818 4.38 2.24 -12.08
N TYR A 819 5.67 2.53 -12.24
CA TYR A 819 6.22 3.86 -11.99
C TYR A 819 6.81 4.48 -13.26
N THR A 820 6.56 5.77 -13.48
CA THR A 820 7.43 6.59 -14.32
C THR A 820 8.36 7.40 -13.43
N ARG A 821 9.66 7.39 -13.75
CA ARG A 821 10.66 8.13 -12.99
C ARG A 821 11.48 9.02 -13.90
N ALA A 822 11.62 10.27 -13.49
CA ALA A 822 12.54 11.22 -14.07
C ALA A 822 13.87 11.12 -13.34
N LEU A 823 14.94 10.90 -14.09
CA LEU A 823 16.28 10.88 -13.55
C LEU A 823 17.01 12.15 -13.98
N LYS A 824 17.49 12.90 -12.99
CA LYS A 824 18.36 14.06 -13.18
C LYS A 824 19.75 13.72 -12.64
N PRO A 825 20.74 13.43 -13.51
CA PRO A 825 22.11 13.14 -13.10
C PRO A 825 22.68 14.24 -12.21
N LEU A 826 23.38 13.83 -11.14
CA LEU A 826 24.12 14.70 -10.24
C LEU A 826 25.63 14.72 -10.57
N TYR A 827 26.03 13.98 -11.62
CA TYR A 827 27.38 13.92 -12.20
C TYR A 827 27.33 14.27 -13.69
N GLU A 828 28.45 14.72 -14.27
CA GLU A 828 28.55 14.95 -15.70
C GLU A 828 28.51 13.62 -16.48
N TYR A 829 27.62 13.52 -17.47
CA TYR A 829 27.48 12.38 -18.37
C TYR A 829 27.71 12.80 -19.83
N ASP A 830 27.93 11.83 -20.71
CA ASP A 830 28.07 12.02 -22.16
C ASP A 830 27.17 11.03 -22.90
N GLU A 831 26.10 11.53 -23.52
CA GLU A 831 25.10 10.74 -24.26
C GLU A 831 25.70 9.98 -25.45
N SER A 832 26.88 10.41 -25.94
CA SER A 832 27.59 9.68 -27.00
C SER A 832 28.30 8.42 -26.49
N ILE A 833 28.34 8.20 -25.18
CA ILE A 833 28.92 7.03 -24.54
C ILE A 833 27.78 6.14 -24.04
N ALA A 834 27.76 4.86 -24.45
CA ALA A 834 26.82 3.89 -23.91
C ALA A 834 27.26 3.41 -22.52
N TYR A 835 28.53 3.02 -22.38
CA TYR A 835 29.14 2.61 -21.11
C TYR A 835 30.54 3.20 -20.95
N PHE A 836 30.85 3.70 -19.76
CA PHE A 836 32.21 4.01 -19.33
C PHE A 836 32.56 3.18 -18.09
N VAL A 837 33.58 2.33 -18.18
CA VAL A 837 34.02 1.47 -17.08
C VAL A 837 35.46 1.84 -16.70
N ASP A 838 35.69 2.30 -15.47
CA ASP A 838 37.03 2.36 -14.87
C ASP A 838 37.28 1.04 -14.16
N CYS A 839 38.00 0.13 -14.83
CA CYS A 839 38.06 -1.27 -14.42
C CYS A 839 38.86 -1.47 -13.13
N GLY A 840 39.58 -0.48 -12.61
CA GLY A 840 40.40 -0.61 -11.41
C GLY A 840 39.99 0.30 -10.26
N ASP A 841 38.80 0.89 -10.34
CA ASP A 841 38.40 1.95 -9.44
C ASP A 841 38.37 1.46 -7.97
N HIS A 842 38.93 2.28 -7.09
CA HIS A 842 39.01 1.98 -5.66
C HIS A 842 37.82 2.55 -4.89
N ASP A 843 37.01 3.41 -5.51
CA ASP A 843 35.64 3.72 -5.14
C ASP A 843 34.81 3.92 -6.41
N THR A 844 33.92 2.98 -6.72
CA THR A 844 33.12 2.99 -7.96
C THR A 844 32.17 4.20 -8.08
N TYR A 845 32.12 5.05 -7.05
CA TYR A 845 31.38 6.30 -6.98
C TYR A 845 32.22 7.55 -7.31
N THR A 846 33.52 7.42 -7.53
CA THR A 846 34.41 8.55 -7.86
C THR A 846 34.80 8.56 -9.34
N LEU A 847 34.37 9.59 -10.07
CA LEU A 847 34.92 9.85 -11.40
C LEU A 847 36.25 10.60 -11.30
N SER A 848 37.22 10.19 -12.11
CA SER A 848 38.53 10.84 -12.15
C SER A 848 38.59 11.93 -13.22
N GLY A 849 39.27 13.04 -12.93
CA GLY A 849 39.65 14.04 -13.94
C GLY A 849 38.47 14.68 -14.69
N GLN A 850 38.42 14.46 -16.03
CA GLN A 850 37.36 14.94 -16.94
C GLN A 850 36.52 13.79 -17.52
N ASP A 851 36.58 12.61 -16.92
CA ASP A 851 35.80 11.47 -17.38
C ASP A 851 34.30 11.66 -17.10
N LYS A 852 33.49 11.10 -18.00
CA LYS A 852 32.03 11.17 -17.96
C LYS A 852 31.47 9.77 -18.07
N LEU A 853 30.43 9.47 -17.30
CA LEU A 853 29.72 8.19 -17.39
C LEU A 853 28.97 8.09 -18.72
N GLY A 854 28.69 6.84 -19.10
CA GLY A 854 27.83 6.54 -20.24
C GLY A 854 26.35 6.59 -19.89
N TYR A 855 25.53 6.58 -20.92
CA TYR A 855 24.07 6.62 -20.89
C TYR A 855 23.45 5.47 -20.08
N TYR A 856 24.07 4.29 -20.05
CA TYR A 856 23.51 3.10 -19.41
C TYR A 856 24.14 2.75 -18.05
N ASN A 857 25.12 3.49 -17.53
CA ASN A 857 25.71 3.17 -16.23
C ASN A 857 25.84 4.33 -15.27
N SER A 858 25.50 4.07 -14.01
CA SER A 858 25.60 5.01 -12.91
C SER A 858 26.73 4.70 -11.95
N VAL A 859 27.56 3.67 -12.16
CA VAL A 859 28.80 3.39 -11.42
C VAL A 859 29.97 3.24 -12.39
N THR A 860 31.20 3.60 -12.00
CA THR A 860 32.38 3.41 -12.86
C THR A 860 32.76 1.94 -12.98
N GLU A 861 32.32 1.09 -12.05
CA GLU A 861 32.42 -0.35 -12.14
C GLU A 861 31.38 -1.03 -11.23
N GLN A 862 30.90 -2.23 -11.60
CA GLN A 862 30.09 -3.09 -10.74
C GLN A 862 30.25 -4.55 -11.11
N LEU A 863 29.77 -5.45 -10.24
CA LEU A 863 29.52 -6.84 -10.62
C LEU A 863 28.33 -6.91 -11.57
N TYR A 864 28.32 -7.90 -12.46
CA TYR A 864 27.27 -8.06 -13.47
C TYR A 864 25.89 -8.17 -12.82
N GLY A 865 25.06 -7.16 -13.07
CA GLY A 865 23.75 -7.01 -12.47
C GLY A 865 23.07 -5.74 -12.96
N GLU A 866 21.87 -5.49 -12.46
CA GLU A 866 21.09 -4.29 -12.78
C GLU A 866 21.74 -3.07 -12.15
N ASP A 867 21.99 -2.05 -12.97
CA ASP A 867 22.42 -0.74 -12.51
C ASP A 867 21.32 -0.10 -11.64
N PRO A 868 21.65 0.36 -10.42
CA PRO A 868 20.66 0.81 -9.45
C PRO A 868 19.92 2.09 -9.85
N VAL A 869 20.37 2.77 -10.90
CA VAL A 869 19.78 4.02 -11.39
C VAL A 869 19.15 3.81 -12.76
N THR A 870 19.89 3.23 -13.73
CA THR A 870 19.41 3.13 -15.12
C THR A 870 18.58 1.87 -15.40
N GLY A 871 18.67 0.85 -14.55
CA GLY A 871 18.06 -0.47 -14.79
C GLY A 871 18.78 -1.31 -15.85
N ALA A 872 19.86 -0.79 -16.45
CA ALA A 872 20.61 -1.53 -17.45
C ALA A 872 21.45 -2.64 -16.79
N VAL A 873 21.50 -3.82 -17.39
CA VAL A 873 22.24 -4.96 -16.83
C VAL A 873 23.67 -4.94 -17.36
N TRP A 874 24.65 -4.65 -16.51
CA TRP A 874 26.04 -4.60 -16.91
C TRP A 874 27.01 -4.90 -15.76
N GLY A 875 28.26 -5.16 -16.07
CA GLY A 875 29.34 -5.25 -15.09
C GLY A 875 30.27 -6.44 -15.30
N LEU A 876 31.17 -6.62 -14.34
CA LEU A 876 32.13 -7.70 -14.25
C LEU A 876 31.43 -9.04 -13.95
N ILE A 877 31.59 -10.03 -14.82
CA ILE A 877 31.07 -11.38 -14.63
C ILE A 877 32.12 -12.22 -13.90
N ASP A 878 31.99 -12.32 -12.57
CA ASP A 878 32.87 -13.12 -11.71
C ASP A 878 32.16 -13.53 -10.40
N ASP A 879 32.79 -14.40 -9.60
CA ASP A 879 32.29 -14.82 -8.30
C ASP A 879 32.46 -13.69 -7.25
N PRO A 880 31.35 -13.16 -6.66
CA PRO A 880 31.41 -12.08 -5.67
C PRO A 880 32.13 -12.46 -4.37
N THR A 881 32.37 -13.75 -4.12
CA THR A 881 33.00 -14.20 -2.87
C THR A 881 34.51 -14.01 -2.92
N ASP A 882 35.00 -13.03 -2.18
CA ASP A 882 36.43 -12.95 -1.92
C ASP A 882 36.84 -13.95 -0.83
N GLN A 883 37.21 -15.16 -1.26
CA GLN A 883 37.70 -16.22 -0.36
C GLN A 883 39.10 -15.93 0.21
N TYR A 884 39.76 -14.85 -0.22
CA TYR A 884 41.16 -14.52 0.07
C TYR A 884 41.34 -13.17 0.80
N ASN A 885 40.24 -12.56 1.26
CA ASN A 885 40.22 -11.42 2.16
C ASN A 885 40.77 -10.13 1.52
N GLY A 886 40.19 -9.73 0.40
CA GLY A 886 40.43 -8.48 -0.32
C GLY A 886 40.40 -7.27 0.58
N SER A 887 41.25 -6.32 0.21
CA SER A 887 41.71 -5.22 1.03
C SER A 887 40.61 -4.51 1.81
N SER A 888 40.68 -4.52 3.14
CA SER A 888 39.90 -3.65 4.04
C SER A 888 40.25 -2.15 3.91
N LYS A 889 40.92 -1.74 2.83
CA LYS A 889 41.56 -0.43 2.65
C LYS A 889 40.97 0.41 1.51
N SER A 890 39.99 -0.09 0.75
CA SER A 890 39.21 0.72 -0.21
C SER A 890 37.81 0.13 -0.46
N SER A 891 36.97 0.89 -1.17
CA SER A 891 35.59 0.53 -1.53
C SER A 891 35.47 -0.17 -2.90
N GLY A 892 36.59 -0.60 -3.48
CA GLY A 892 36.67 -1.20 -4.81
C GLY A 892 36.17 -2.64 -4.86
N ILE A 893 36.01 -3.19 -6.06
CA ILE A 893 35.45 -4.53 -6.25
C ILE A 893 36.56 -5.58 -6.27
N TYR A 894 36.60 -6.41 -5.23
CA TYR A 894 37.50 -7.56 -5.09
C TYR A 894 36.69 -8.85 -5.15
N THR A 895 37.01 -9.73 -6.10
CA THR A 895 36.30 -11.01 -6.32
C THR A 895 37.22 -12.19 -6.04
N ALA A 896 36.74 -13.43 -6.23
CA ALA A 896 37.59 -14.61 -6.10
C ALA A 896 38.80 -14.60 -7.06
N ASN A 897 38.62 -14.08 -8.28
CA ASN A 897 39.56 -14.25 -9.39
C ASN A 897 40.04 -12.95 -10.04
N THR A 898 39.58 -11.78 -9.59
CA THR A 898 39.95 -10.50 -10.18
C THR A 898 39.91 -9.34 -9.17
N TRP A 899 40.99 -8.58 -9.05
CA TRP A 899 41.12 -7.51 -8.04
C TRP A 899 41.49 -6.18 -8.71
N CYS A 900 41.07 -5.05 -8.12
CA CYS A 900 41.70 -3.75 -8.35
C CYS A 900 43.16 -3.76 -7.85
N ASP A 901 43.99 -2.79 -8.25
CA ASP A 901 45.41 -2.72 -7.84
C ASP A 901 45.59 -2.71 -6.30
N GLU A 902 45.94 -3.87 -5.75
CA GLU A 902 46.12 -4.08 -4.31
C GLU A 902 47.31 -3.31 -3.71
N TYR A 903 48.25 -2.87 -4.55
CA TYR A 903 49.43 -2.14 -4.12
C TYR A 903 49.16 -0.64 -4.00
N ASN A 904 48.02 -0.16 -4.52
CA ASN A 904 47.75 1.27 -4.58
C ASN A 904 46.27 1.65 -4.45
N THR A 905 45.76 1.57 -3.22
CA THR A 905 44.35 1.72 -2.89
C THR A 905 43.83 3.16 -2.83
N ALA A 906 44.50 4.11 -3.49
CA ALA A 906 44.09 5.52 -3.50
C ALA A 906 43.00 5.74 -4.54
N ASP A 907 41.91 6.37 -4.12
CA ASP A 907 40.74 6.67 -4.97
C ASP A 907 40.93 7.95 -5.82
N GLY A 908 40.12 8.09 -6.89
CA GLY A 908 40.06 9.28 -7.74
C GLY A 908 41.23 9.43 -8.73
N ARG A 909 41.84 8.32 -9.12
CA ARG A 909 42.97 8.31 -10.05
C ARG A 909 42.53 8.33 -11.49
N ASP A 910 43.33 8.98 -12.35
CA ASP A 910 43.12 8.93 -13.79
C ASP A 910 42.93 7.48 -14.27
N LYS A 911 41.91 7.24 -15.10
CA LYS A 911 41.58 5.91 -15.63
C LYS A 911 42.75 5.17 -16.29
N SER A 912 43.80 5.88 -16.72
CA SER A 912 45.03 5.28 -17.28
C SER A 912 46.01 4.75 -16.23
N ALA A 913 45.85 5.15 -14.97
CA ALA A 913 46.68 4.77 -13.83
C ALA A 913 45.99 3.80 -12.86
N SER A 914 44.68 3.58 -13.02
CA SER A 914 43.83 2.61 -12.32
C SER A 914 43.70 1.34 -13.17
N TYR A 915 43.77 0.14 -12.58
CA TYR A 915 43.57 -1.12 -13.30
C TYR A 915 43.06 -2.27 -12.42
N ARG A 916 42.31 -3.18 -13.04
CA ARG A 916 41.99 -4.51 -12.51
C ARG A 916 42.81 -5.57 -13.18
N TYR A 917 43.09 -6.62 -12.43
CA TYR A 917 43.87 -7.74 -12.91
C TYR A 917 43.35 -9.10 -12.48
N THR A 918 43.72 -10.14 -13.24
CA THR A 918 43.35 -11.55 -13.03
C THR A 918 44.08 -12.17 -11.83
N LYS A 919 43.72 -11.76 -10.61
CA LYS A 919 44.29 -12.29 -9.37
C LYS A 919 43.87 -13.75 -9.12
N ASN A 920 44.74 -14.55 -8.53
CA ASN A 920 44.51 -15.96 -8.17
C ASN A 920 44.32 -16.92 -9.36
N GLN A 921 44.16 -16.41 -10.60
CA GLN A 921 44.00 -17.30 -11.74
C GLN A 921 45.32 -18.00 -12.11
N TYR A 922 46.47 -17.32 -12.00
CA TYR A 922 47.79 -17.91 -12.29
C TYR A 922 48.24 -18.92 -11.25
N GLU A 923 48.05 -18.57 -9.98
CA GLU A 923 48.41 -19.39 -8.85
C GLU A 923 47.60 -20.70 -8.81
N ASN A 924 46.39 -20.70 -9.37
CA ASN A 924 45.47 -21.84 -9.37
C ASN A 924 45.32 -22.55 -10.73
N ASP A 925 46.21 -22.30 -11.69
CA ASP A 925 46.20 -22.97 -13.02
C ASP A 925 44.87 -22.81 -13.81
N ILE A 926 44.19 -21.68 -13.61
CA ILE A 926 43.01 -21.30 -14.40
C ILE A 926 43.52 -20.72 -15.75
N ALA A 927 42.72 -20.56 -16.80
CA ALA A 927 43.13 -19.76 -17.98
C ALA A 927 43.00 -18.26 -17.68
N ARG A 928 43.88 -17.37 -18.19
CA ARG A 928 43.72 -15.93 -17.92
C ARG A 928 42.55 -15.38 -18.70
N ASN A 929 41.48 -15.03 -17.99
CA ASN A 929 40.30 -14.42 -18.57
C ASN A 929 39.66 -13.36 -17.67
N LEU A 930 39.05 -12.36 -18.28
CA LEU A 930 38.26 -11.30 -17.65
C LEU A 930 37.02 -11.08 -18.51
N HIS A 931 35.85 -11.05 -17.89
CA HIS A 931 34.57 -11.02 -18.59
C HIS A 931 33.75 -9.82 -18.13
N TYR A 932 33.33 -8.96 -19.06
CA TYR A 932 32.31 -7.94 -18.80
C TYR A 932 31.10 -8.20 -19.67
N GLY A 933 29.90 -8.04 -19.09
CA GLY A 933 28.63 -8.08 -19.80
C GLY A 933 27.97 -6.70 -19.83
N PHE A 934 27.23 -6.43 -20.90
CA PHE A 934 26.51 -5.16 -21.11
C PHE A 934 25.19 -5.41 -21.83
N SER A 935 24.10 -4.83 -21.33
CA SER A 935 22.83 -4.74 -22.08
C SER A 935 22.85 -3.51 -22.98
N LEU A 936 22.62 -3.70 -24.27
CA LEU A 936 22.62 -2.66 -25.29
C LEU A 936 21.50 -2.93 -26.30
N PRO A 937 20.88 -1.90 -26.90
CA PRO A 937 20.03 -2.10 -28.08
C PRO A 937 20.74 -2.90 -29.18
N SER A 938 19.98 -3.55 -30.06
CA SER A 938 20.59 -4.20 -31.22
C SER A 938 21.19 -3.16 -32.15
N GLY A 939 22.36 -3.46 -32.69
CA GLY A 939 23.11 -2.50 -33.50
C GLY A 939 24.60 -2.72 -33.47
N LYS A 940 25.34 -1.70 -33.88
CA LYS A 940 26.78 -1.68 -34.02
C LYS A 940 27.40 -0.68 -33.06
N TYR A 941 28.44 -1.10 -32.34
CA TYR A 941 29.10 -0.33 -31.31
C TYR A 941 30.60 -0.30 -31.50
N SER A 942 31.23 0.83 -31.16
CA SER A 942 32.68 0.93 -31.00
C SER A 942 33.04 0.59 -29.55
N VAL A 943 34.15 -0.13 -29.38
CA VAL A 943 34.69 -0.51 -28.07
C VAL A 943 36.13 -0.01 -28.00
N GLU A 944 36.41 0.82 -27.01
CA GLU A 944 37.74 1.35 -26.70
C GLU A 944 38.21 0.80 -25.36
N MET A 945 39.43 0.29 -25.29
CA MET A 945 39.99 -0.32 -24.09
C MET A 945 41.44 0.09 -23.92
N CYS A 946 41.90 0.19 -22.67
CA CYS A 946 43.30 0.40 -22.34
C CYS A 946 43.79 -0.70 -21.40
N PHE A 947 45.02 -1.14 -21.61
CA PHE A 947 45.66 -2.20 -20.84
C PHE A 947 47.02 -1.71 -20.33
N SER A 948 47.47 -2.30 -19.22
CA SER A 948 48.76 -1.98 -18.61
C SER A 948 49.57 -3.25 -18.32
N ASP A 949 50.88 -3.07 -18.21
CA ASP A 949 51.80 -4.14 -17.83
C ASP A 949 52.66 -3.72 -16.62
N PRO A 950 52.05 -3.54 -15.44
CA PRO A 950 52.75 -3.06 -14.24
C PRO A 950 53.85 -4.02 -13.77
N TRP A 951 53.77 -5.31 -14.13
CA TRP A 951 54.65 -6.37 -13.63
C TRP A 951 55.44 -7.09 -14.72
N ASN A 952 55.46 -6.57 -15.95
CA ASN A 952 56.16 -7.16 -17.09
C ASN A 952 55.71 -8.62 -17.38
N CYS A 953 54.40 -8.88 -17.21
CA CYS A 953 53.77 -10.18 -17.33
C CYS A 953 52.31 -10.15 -17.84
N SER A 954 51.91 -9.05 -18.50
CA SER A 954 50.60 -8.80 -19.12
C SER A 954 50.78 -7.99 -20.40
N THR A 955 51.41 -8.58 -21.41
CA THR A 955 51.93 -7.85 -22.58
C THR A 955 51.00 -7.82 -23.79
N LYS A 956 50.15 -8.84 -23.99
CA LYS A 956 49.35 -9.00 -25.22
C LYS A 956 47.93 -9.56 -25.01
N PRO A 957 47.06 -8.91 -24.20
CA PRO A 957 45.68 -9.34 -24.08
C PRO A 957 44.93 -9.20 -25.41
N SER A 958 43.97 -10.10 -25.66
CA SER A 958 43.05 -10.06 -26.80
C SER A 958 41.61 -10.12 -26.31
N VAL A 959 40.70 -9.45 -27.01
CA VAL A 959 39.31 -9.27 -26.60
C VAL A 959 38.40 -9.83 -27.67
N TYR A 960 37.42 -10.62 -27.24
CA TYR A 960 36.44 -11.27 -28.10
C TYR A 960 35.02 -10.98 -27.60
N THR A 961 34.05 -11.15 -28.48
CA THR A 961 32.64 -11.35 -28.13
C THR A 961 32.29 -12.82 -28.30
N GLY A 962 31.41 -13.35 -27.45
CA GLY A 962 30.95 -14.74 -27.53
C GLY A 962 32.08 -15.76 -27.45
N TYR A 963 33.11 -15.51 -26.64
CA TYR A 963 34.31 -16.35 -26.59
C TYR A 963 34.00 -17.81 -26.24
N GLY A 964 34.62 -18.75 -26.95
CA GLY A 964 34.39 -20.19 -26.78
C GLY A 964 33.09 -20.72 -27.42
N THR A 965 32.33 -19.89 -28.12
CA THR A 965 31.10 -20.27 -28.82
C THR A 965 31.27 -20.27 -30.35
N ALA A 966 30.29 -20.81 -31.08
CA ALA A 966 30.28 -20.75 -32.54
C ALA A 966 30.16 -19.32 -33.11
N SER A 967 29.74 -18.35 -32.30
CA SER A 967 29.60 -16.94 -32.67
C SER A 967 30.79 -16.06 -32.25
N GLN A 968 31.91 -16.67 -31.79
CA GLN A 968 33.08 -15.92 -31.36
C GLN A 968 33.60 -14.95 -32.44
N LYS A 969 33.80 -13.68 -32.08
CA LYS A 969 34.41 -12.66 -32.95
C LYS A 969 35.44 -11.84 -32.19
N ALA A 970 36.59 -11.59 -32.81
CA ALA A 970 37.61 -10.71 -32.26
C ALA A 970 37.15 -9.25 -32.31
N VAL A 971 37.27 -8.56 -31.17
CA VAL A 971 37.06 -7.11 -31.03
C VAL A 971 38.39 -6.40 -31.21
N ALA A 972 39.43 -6.87 -30.50
CA ALA A 972 40.80 -6.39 -30.62
C ALA A 972 41.78 -7.52 -30.28
N GLU A 973 42.86 -7.68 -31.04
CA GLU A 973 43.84 -8.75 -30.84
C GLU A 973 45.22 -8.17 -30.51
N ASN A 974 45.97 -8.86 -29.65
CA ASN A 974 47.34 -8.49 -29.26
C ASN A 974 47.47 -7.02 -28.84
N CYS A 975 46.56 -6.57 -27.96
CA CYS A 975 46.48 -5.19 -27.50
C CYS A 975 47.78 -4.76 -26.81
N VAL A 976 48.20 -3.51 -27.04
CA VAL A 976 49.39 -2.93 -26.40
C VAL A 976 49.06 -2.58 -24.95
N ALA A 977 49.84 -3.10 -24.00
CA ALA A 977 49.62 -2.93 -22.57
C ALA A 977 50.65 -1.97 -21.92
N ASP A 978 50.58 -0.67 -22.24
CA ASP A 978 51.49 0.37 -21.73
C ASP A 978 50.81 1.43 -20.85
N GLY A 979 49.52 1.23 -20.54
CA GLY A 979 48.68 2.15 -19.79
C GLY A 979 48.29 3.42 -20.56
N LYS A 980 48.60 3.53 -21.86
CA LYS A 980 48.38 4.76 -22.65
C LYS A 980 47.76 4.50 -24.02
N THR A 981 48.10 3.39 -24.64
CA THR A 981 47.67 3.04 -25.99
C THR A 981 46.24 2.51 -25.96
N VAL A 982 45.34 3.21 -26.63
CA VAL A 982 43.93 2.81 -26.75
C VAL A 982 43.78 1.74 -27.83
N SER A 983 43.30 0.57 -27.42
CA SER A 983 42.89 -0.51 -28.32
C SER A 983 41.44 -0.29 -28.73
N LYS A 984 41.16 -0.31 -30.03
CA LYS A 984 39.82 -0.05 -30.58
C LYS A 984 39.31 -1.24 -31.37
N GLY A 985 38.03 -1.53 -31.22
CA GLY A 985 37.32 -2.57 -31.96
C GLY A 985 35.87 -2.19 -32.22
N GLU A 986 35.18 -3.03 -32.98
CA GLU A 986 33.74 -2.93 -33.20
C GLU A 986 33.05 -4.21 -32.71
N ALA A 987 31.87 -4.07 -32.12
CA ALA A 987 31.01 -5.15 -31.72
C ALA A 987 29.62 -4.98 -32.35
N VAL A 988 28.95 -6.10 -32.66
CA VAL A 988 27.57 -6.12 -33.13
C VAL A 988 26.74 -6.80 -32.07
N VAL A 989 25.70 -6.10 -31.62
CA VAL A 989 24.71 -6.61 -30.67
C VAL A 989 23.49 -7.04 -31.46
N ASP A 990 23.07 -8.28 -31.28
CA ASP A 990 21.87 -8.80 -31.95
C ASP A 990 20.60 -8.48 -31.16
N LYS A 991 19.47 -9.04 -31.58
CA LYS A 991 18.16 -8.79 -30.94
C LYS A 991 18.05 -9.30 -29.51
N SER A 992 19.02 -10.07 -29.01
CA SER A 992 19.09 -10.43 -27.58
C SER A 992 19.46 -9.22 -26.72
N GLY A 993 20.04 -8.17 -27.31
CA GLY A 993 20.44 -6.96 -26.61
C GLY A 993 21.58 -7.16 -25.61
N GLN A 994 22.42 -8.18 -25.79
CA GLN A 994 23.52 -8.50 -24.87
C GLN A 994 24.87 -8.48 -25.58
N LEU A 995 25.86 -7.86 -24.94
CA LEU A 995 27.25 -7.82 -25.37
C LEU A 995 28.15 -8.38 -24.26
N THR A 996 28.98 -9.38 -24.58
CA THR A 996 30.09 -9.79 -23.71
C THR A 996 31.42 -9.32 -24.28
N LEU A 997 32.30 -8.80 -23.43
CA LEU A 997 33.69 -8.53 -23.72
C LEU A 997 34.55 -9.52 -22.93
N ASP A 998 35.06 -10.52 -23.64
CA ASP A 998 35.84 -11.62 -23.12
C ASP A 998 37.33 -11.36 -23.40
N ILE A 999 38.05 -10.92 -22.38
CA ILE A 999 39.47 -10.55 -22.45
C ILE A 999 40.29 -11.77 -22.05
N VAL A 1000 41.20 -12.22 -22.91
CA VAL A 1000 42.03 -13.42 -22.69
C VAL A 1000 43.50 -13.15 -23.00
N SER A 1001 44.40 -13.90 -22.35
CA SER A 1001 45.84 -13.81 -22.60
C SER A 1001 46.55 -15.13 -22.30
N GLU A 1002 47.67 -15.39 -23.00
CA GLU A 1002 48.62 -16.46 -22.66
C GLU A 1002 49.65 -16.01 -21.60
N ASP A 1003 49.69 -14.73 -21.28
CA ASP A 1003 50.59 -14.16 -20.28
C ASP A 1003 50.21 -14.58 -18.84
N LYS A 1004 51.01 -14.20 -17.84
CA LYS A 1004 50.74 -14.60 -16.45
C LYS A 1004 49.57 -13.84 -15.84
N ALA A 1005 49.27 -12.65 -16.33
CA ALA A 1005 48.16 -11.82 -15.90
C ALA A 1005 47.56 -11.06 -17.08
N ILE A 1006 46.35 -10.55 -16.87
CA ILE A 1006 45.74 -9.48 -17.67
C ILE A 1006 45.58 -8.30 -16.72
N ASN A 1007 45.94 -7.07 -17.15
CA ASN A 1007 45.58 -5.84 -16.45
C ASN A 1007 44.83 -4.91 -17.39
N ILE A 1008 43.56 -4.64 -17.09
CA ILE A 1008 42.70 -3.72 -17.85
C ILE A 1008 42.47 -2.46 -17.03
N ASN A 1009 42.61 -1.32 -17.70
CA ASN A 1009 42.47 0.00 -17.10
C ASN A 1009 41.03 0.50 -17.22
N TYR A 1010 40.49 0.54 -18.45
CA TYR A 1010 39.13 1.02 -18.68
C TYR A 1010 38.51 0.42 -19.95
N ILE A 1011 37.18 0.53 -20.04
CA ILE A 1011 36.36 0.20 -21.23
C ILE A 1011 35.47 1.40 -21.54
N ILE A 1012 35.37 1.79 -22.82
CA ILE A 1012 34.40 2.77 -23.29
C ILE A 1012 33.65 2.20 -24.49
N ILE A 1013 32.33 2.18 -24.42
CA ILE A 1013 31.46 1.70 -25.50
C ILE A 1013 30.67 2.87 -26.05
N ARG A 1014 30.63 3.03 -27.38
CA ARG A 1014 29.82 4.07 -28.04
C ARG A 1014 28.98 3.50 -29.17
N PRO A 1015 27.72 3.92 -29.33
CA PRO A 1015 26.90 3.53 -30.46
C PRO A 1015 27.52 4.06 -31.77
N ILE A 1016 27.53 3.22 -32.80
CA ILE A 1016 27.83 3.60 -34.20
C ILE A 1016 26.53 3.68 -34.98
N GLU A 1017 25.69 2.64 -34.84
CA GLU A 1017 24.39 2.50 -35.48
C GLU A 1017 23.51 1.69 -34.51
N VAL A 1018 22.33 2.19 -34.16
CA VAL A 1018 21.36 1.49 -33.31
C VAL A 1018 20.14 1.18 -34.16
N ASP A 1019 19.70 -0.08 -34.15
CA ASP A 1019 18.47 -0.46 -34.84
C ASP A 1019 17.28 0.25 -34.17
N PRO A 1020 16.32 0.81 -34.94
CA PRO A 1020 15.15 1.43 -34.36
C PRO A 1020 14.34 0.39 -33.57
N LEU A 1021 13.76 0.81 -32.44
CA LEU A 1021 12.84 -0.04 -31.70
C LEU A 1021 11.66 -0.47 -32.58
N PRO A 1022 11.16 -1.70 -32.43
CA PRO A 1022 10.03 -2.16 -33.21
C PRO A 1022 8.81 -1.32 -32.86
N LYS A 1023 8.08 -0.89 -33.88
CA LYS A 1023 6.76 -0.30 -33.69
C LYS A 1023 5.73 -1.41 -33.56
N VAL A 1024 4.67 -1.17 -32.80
CA VAL A 1024 3.42 -1.92 -32.90
C VAL A 1024 3.08 -1.90 -34.38
N GLU A 1025 3.15 -3.05 -35.05
CA GLU A 1025 2.66 -3.15 -36.40
C GLU A 1025 1.24 -2.62 -36.33
N ALA A 1026 0.99 -1.49 -36.99
CA ALA A 1026 -0.37 -1.10 -37.23
C ALA A 1026 -0.99 -2.34 -37.86
N SER A 1027 -1.91 -3.00 -37.15
CA SER A 1027 -2.87 -3.87 -37.81
C SER A 1027 -3.34 -2.99 -38.94
N ALA A 1028 -2.95 -3.35 -40.17
CA ALA A 1028 -3.15 -2.48 -41.32
C ALA A 1028 -4.55 -1.93 -41.15
N PRO A 1029 -4.75 -0.59 -41.07
CA PRO A 1029 -6.07 -0.06 -40.78
C PRO A 1029 -6.99 -0.84 -41.69
N ALA A 1030 -7.95 -1.58 -41.13
CA ALA A 1030 -8.90 -2.33 -41.93
C ALA A 1030 -9.33 -1.30 -42.95
N LYS A 1031 -8.95 -1.51 -44.23
CA LYS A 1031 -9.06 -0.46 -45.25
C LYS A 1031 -10.47 0.05 -45.08
N GLY A 1032 -10.61 1.31 -44.68
CA GLY A 1032 -11.92 1.89 -44.47
C GLY A 1032 -12.64 1.75 -45.80
N GLY A 1033 -13.48 0.75 -45.90
CA GLY A 1033 -14.33 0.56 -47.06
C GLY A 1033 -15.30 1.73 -47.09
N ILE A 1034 -15.81 2.04 -48.27
CA ILE A 1034 -16.73 3.16 -48.43
C ILE A 1034 -18.05 2.75 -47.73
N LYS A 1035 -18.46 3.46 -46.67
CA LYS A 1035 -19.70 3.18 -45.94
C LYS A 1035 -20.88 3.19 -46.92
N GLY A 1036 -21.57 2.07 -47.06
CA GLY A 1036 -22.61 1.80 -48.07
C GLY A 1036 -22.19 0.97 -49.29
N ASP A 1037 -20.90 0.70 -49.51
CA ASP A 1037 -20.35 -0.12 -50.61
C ASP A 1037 -20.30 -1.60 -50.19
N ALA A 1038 -21.48 -2.20 -50.05
CA ALA A 1038 -21.66 -3.57 -49.58
C ALA A 1038 -21.05 -4.61 -50.52
N ASN A 1039 -20.93 -4.32 -51.82
CA ASN A 1039 -20.34 -5.25 -52.80
C ASN A 1039 -18.83 -5.01 -53.06
N CYS A 1040 -18.25 -3.98 -52.44
CA CYS A 1040 -16.85 -3.58 -52.51
C CYS A 1040 -16.37 -3.25 -53.95
N ASP A 1041 -17.24 -2.67 -54.79
CA ASP A 1041 -16.89 -2.26 -56.17
C ASP A 1041 -16.37 -0.81 -56.27
N GLY A 1042 -16.32 -0.11 -55.14
CA GLY A 1042 -15.87 1.27 -55.00
C GLY A 1042 -16.96 2.30 -55.26
N LYS A 1043 -18.24 1.92 -55.33
CA LYS A 1043 -19.36 2.84 -55.60
C LYS A 1043 -20.59 2.49 -54.76
N VAL A 1044 -21.03 3.42 -53.91
CA VAL A 1044 -22.32 3.28 -53.19
C VAL A 1044 -23.49 3.55 -54.14
N ASN A 1045 -24.20 2.51 -54.55
CA ASN A 1045 -25.34 2.62 -55.46
C ASN A 1045 -26.38 1.49 -55.24
N VAL A 1046 -27.40 1.43 -56.09
CA VAL A 1046 -28.46 0.41 -55.97
C VAL A 1046 -27.93 -1.03 -56.01
N ALA A 1047 -26.76 -1.30 -56.62
CA ALA A 1047 -26.14 -2.62 -56.63
C ALA A 1047 -25.78 -3.12 -55.23
N ASP A 1048 -25.40 -2.23 -54.31
CA ASP A 1048 -25.09 -2.55 -52.91
C ASP A 1048 -26.36 -2.87 -52.13
N ALA A 1049 -27.42 -2.10 -52.33
CA ALA A 1049 -28.73 -2.40 -51.77
C ALA A 1049 -29.25 -3.78 -52.25
N VAL A 1050 -28.99 -4.13 -53.51
CA VAL A 1050 -29.33 -5.46 -54.06
C VAL A 1050 -28.47 -6.55 -53.40
N ALA A 1051 -27.17 -6.31 -53.19
CA ALA A 1051 -26.27 -7.26 -52.53
C ALA A 1051 -26.73 -7.53 -51.08
N ILE A 1052 -27.11 -6.49 -50.35
CA ILE A 1052 -27.70 -6.60 -49.00
C ILE A 1052 -29.00 -7.41 -49.02
N LEU A 1053 -29.93 -7.09 -49.91
CA LEU A 1053 -31.21 -7.81 -49.99
C LEU A 1053 -31.03 -9.28 -50.40
N GLN A 1054 -30.05 -9.58 -51.26
CA GLN A 1054 -29.71 -10.95 -51.64
C GLN A 1054 -29.06 -11.73 -50.49
N TYR A 1055 -28.16 -11.07 -49.74
CA TYR A 1055 -27.54 -11.62 -48.54
C TYR A 1055 -28.58 -11.95 -47.47
N ILE A 1056 -29.49 -11.02 -47.16
CA ILE A 1056 -30.60 -11.23 -46.21
C ILE A 1056 -31.51 -12.37 -46.66
N ALA A 1057 -31.79 -12.47 -47.97
CA ALA A 1057 -32.65 -13.53 -48.50
C ALA A 1057 -32.01 -14.92 -48.47
N ASN A 1058 -30.69 -15.03 -48.67
CA ASN A 1058 -29.96 -16.30 -48.66
C ASN A 1058 -28.44 -16.12 -48.54
N GLN A 1059 -27.95 -16.02 -47.29
CA GLN A 1059 -26.54 -15.78 -46.97
C GLN A 1059 -25.59 -16.84 -47.55
N THR A 1060 -26.02 -18.11 -47.63
CA THR A 1060 -25.18 -19.20 -48.16
C THR A 1060 -24.96 -19.10 -49.67
N LYS A 1061 -25.94 -18.56 -50.40
CA LYS A 1061 -25.86 -18.42 -51.86
C LYS A 1061 -25.24 -17.09 -52.30
N TYR A 1062 -25.43 -16.04 -51.51
CA TYR A 1062 -24.97 -14.67 -51.79
C TYR A 1062 -24.23 -14.11 -50.57
N PRO A 1063 -23.05 -14.64 -50.22
CA PRO A 1063 -22.27 -14.12 -49.11
C PRO A 1063 -21.71 -12.72 -49.45
N LEU A 1064 -21.67 -11.85 -48.45
CA LEU A 1064 -20.85 -10.64 -48.50
C LEU A 1064 -19.44 -10.97 -47.99
N SER A 1065 -18.43 -10.23 -48.45
CA SER A 1065 -17.09 -10.29 -47.87
C SER A 1065 -17.10 -9.70 -46.46
N ASP A 1066 -16.05 -9.97 -45.67
CA ASP A 1066 -15.93 -9.37 -44.32
C ASP A 1066 -15.93 -7.83 -44.38
N GLU A 1067 -15.29 -7.24 -45.40
CA GLU A 1067 -15.35 -5.80 -45.69
C GLU A 1067 -16.75 -5.35 -46.14
N GLY A 1068 -17.43 -6.14 -46.97
CA GLY A 1068 -18.79 -5.86 -47.43
C GLY A 1068 -19.82 -5.91 -46.30
N LEU A 1069 -19.62 -6.76 -45.29
CA LEU A 1069 -20.43 -6.78 -44.06
C LEU A 1069 -20.24 -5.49 -43.26
N ILE A 1070 -19.01 -5.02 -43.11
CA ILE A 1070 -18.72 -3.77 -42.40
C ILE A 1070 -19.29 -2.56 -43.16
N ASN A 1071 -19.16 -2.53 -44.49
CA ASN A 1071 -19.66 -1.43 -45.32
C ASN A 1071 -21.18 -1.41 -45.43
N ALA A 1072 -21.84 -2.57 -45.32
CA ALA A 1072 -23.28 -2.70 -45.46
C ALA A 1072 -24.07 -2.13 -44.27
N GLU A 1073 -23.46 -2.06 -43.08
CA GLU A 1073 -24.10 -1.58 -41.85
C GLU A 1073 -24.11 -0.05 -41.80
N VAL A 1074 -25.21 0.54 -42.24
CA VAL A 1074 -25.36 2.00 -42.40
C VAL A 1074 -26.57 2.56 -41.67
N ASP A 1075 -27.43 1.72 -41.10
CA ASP A 1075 -28.62 2.13 -40.35
C ASP A 1075 -28.38 2.40 -38.85
N GLY A 1076 -27.20 2.03 -38.33
CA GLY A 1076 -26.80 2.23 -36.93
C GLY A 1076 -27.40 1.20 -35.98
N GLU A 1077 -28.11 0.18 -36.48
CA GLU A 1077 -28.54 -0.99 -35.72
C GLU A 1077 -27.61 -2.17 -36.00
N ALA A 1078 -27.37 -3.01 -34.98
CA ALA A 1078 -26.42 -4.10 -35.09
C ALA A 1078 -26.89 -5.19 -36.08
N GLY A 1079 -26.09 -5.39 -37.14
CA GLY A 1079 -26.28 -6.45 -38.15
C GLY A 1079 -27.04 -6.00 -39.40
N ILE A 1080 -26.90 -6.78 -40.49
CA ILE A 1080 -27.38 -6.37 -41.83
C ILE A 1080 -28.89 -6.57 -42.00
N THR A 1081 -29.62 -5.47 -42.17
CA THR A 1081 -31.07 -5.44 -42.28
C THR A 1081 -31.57 -4.85 -43.61
N GLY A 1082 -32.87 -4.95 -43.86
CA GLY A 1082 -33.49 -4.31 -45.02
C GLY A 1082 -33.44 -2.78 -44.93
N SER A 1083 -33.24 -2.21 -43.74
CA SER A 1083 -33.14 -0.77 -43.53
C SER A 1083 -31.82 -0.21 -44.07
N ASP A 1084 -30.72 -0.96 -43.96
CA ASP A 1084 -29.44 -0.63 -44.60
C ASP A 1084 -29.57 -0.44 -46.11
N ALA A 1085 -30.25 -1.40 -46.77
CA ALA A 1085 -30.51 -1.33 -48.21
C ALA A 1085 -31.35 -0.10 -48.58
N VAL A 1086 -32.28 0.34 -47.71
CA VAL A 1086 -33.10 1.54 -47.93
C VAL A 1086 -32.26 2.81 -47.78
N ILE A 1087 -31.32 2.86 -46.84
CA ILE A 1087 -30.41 4.00 -46.66
C ILE A 1087 -29.49 4.14 -47.88
N ILE A 1088 -28.93 3.05 -48.38
CA ILE A 1088 -28.12 3.05 -49.59
C ILE A 1088 -28.93 3.49 -50.82
N GLN A 1089 -30.19 3.06 -50.94
CA GLN A 1089 -31.09 3.55 -52.01
C GLN A 1089 -31.36 5.06 -51.90
N LYS A 1090 -31.42 5.62 -50.68
CA LYS A 1090 -31.54 7.06 -50.48
C LYS A 1090 -30.26 7.80 -50.87
N ILE A 1091 -29.08 7.21 -50.62
CA ILE A 1091 -27.79 7.75 -51.05
C ILE A 1091 -27.70 7.77 -52.59
N ASP A 1092 -28.03 6.66 -53.25
CA ASP A 1092 -28.04 6.56 -54.73
C ASP A 1092 -29.03 7.54 -55.36
N ALA A 1093 -30.17 7.77 -54.71
CA ALA A 1093 -31.17 8.76 -55.13
C ALA A 1093 -30.80 10.21 -54.80
N GLY A 1094 -29.67 10.46 -54.12
CA GLY A 1094 -29.22 11.79 -53.70
C GLY A 1094 -30.09 12.46 -52.63
N VAL A 1095 -30.83 11.65 -51.85
CA VAL A 1095 -31.73 12.11 -50.78
C VAL A 1095 -30.95 12.38 -49.49
N ILE A 1096 -29.85 11.66 -49.27
CA ILE A 1096 -28.87 11.83 -48.17
C ILE A 1096 -27.45 11.60 -48.71
N THR A 1097 -26.41 12.16 -48.10
CA THR A 1097 -25.00 11.92 -48.49
C THR A 1097 -24.32 10.89 -47.59
N ILE A 1098 -23.22 10.30 -48.07
CA ILE A 1098 -22.42 9.34 -47.29
C ILE A 1098 -21.83 10.01 -46.04
N GLU A 1099 -21.53 11.32 -46.09
CA GLU A 1099 -21.01 12.06 -44.92
C GLU A 1099 -22.05 12.23 -43.81
N GLU A 1100 -23.36 12.09 -44.11
CA GLU A 1100 -24.44 12.18 -43.11
C GLU A 1100 -24.61 10.87 -42.30
N LEU A 1101 -23.82 9.84 -42.58
CA LEU A 1101 -23.84 8.54 -41.88
C LEU A 1101 -22.82 8.42 -40.73
N SER A 1102 -21.99 9.44 -40.48
CA SER A 1102 -20.90 9.40 -39.48
C SER A 1102 -21.38 9.58 -38.05
#